data_AF-A0A5F1ZB11-F1
#
_entry.id   AF-A0A5F1ZB11-F1
#
_cell.length_a   1.000
_cell.length_b   1.000
_cell.length_c   1.000
_cell.angle_alpha   90.00
_cell.angle_beta   90.00
_cell.angle_gamma   90.00
#
_symmetry.space_group_name_H-M   'P 1'
#
loop_
_entity.id
_entity.type
_entity.pdbx_description
1 polymer ?
#
loop_
_entity_poly.entity_id
_entity_poly.type
_entity_poly.pdbx_seq_one_letter_code
_entity_poly.pdbx_strand_id
1 'polypeptide(L)'
;MTMMIRTFCICFLLFPISIWALPVDLTKNWNVKKGWLESEIPTGSGWISLESLPLVSIKSQLDFPLGDLQKVTMVKPFLLSEIDFKETESDVFALHIPYLSNVYKVYINGEIVNARGIVDNNHIVRSGYKRNILIKLSRNSLRVGKNEIRVLLAAEPGEELNYYKVFNDFGSSIDRYTVLQKIEDEYIAFMLLFLYFFVGIYHALFYWKRRNEEYNLYFALFAVFLSIYMYFRSQAIYRWGLDPFTATKMEYFIVFLTPTWLLLFVDTFFRKRISPITKGYFVFSLTLAFIQIFVNRANSVMLLRVWQGSVLAFSIVLFYITIRAILKNNRDAKRLLIGIFFLMFTAIWDILGASGMIPLQNLNLSRFGFLFFVLGIAVVLANRFLRVHKQVEELNANLERKVVERTNELQETLTRVQELKIQQDGDYFLTSLLLDPLNDSKKSRSEMIGIQSYTKQKKEFEFKGKTKEIGGDLIICDDIVLNGKKYFVFINGDAMGKSIQGAGGALVLGVVFLSFIKRTQVILESQSKSPERWIKECFYELQTIFESFDGSMLVSVVLGLVEEETGVLYYLNAEHPWTVLYRDGVASFLEDELELRKIGTKGMAGDVRVRVFVLEKGDVIFIGSDGRDDLILESGPDGFRVMNEDETKFLQVVNESQGAIEQIVQNLQSVGSFSDDLTILRLEWMGTAKRVGNISLSSIDSDHFVYSELQGVLESGNAEETYRTIERMLVSESLEDDVRINLLREKAKISLLLKRYDSAVESLESIFPYFVTDNEVLLQLSYAYRKSRNIRKAVDIGERLRARDPKHIRNLINLIECYRLQKNEERARKILKRLGSIAPENLQYLKLKESFG
;
A
#
# COMPACT_ATOMS: atom_id res chain seq x y z
N MET A 1 -73.64 61.05 -65.87
CA MET A 1 -74.98 60.90 -66.48
C MET A 1 -75.51 59.53 -66.06
N THR A 2 -76.03 59.38 -64.84
CA THR A 2 -77.44 59.58 -64.46
C THR A 2 -78.43 58.64 -65.14
N MET A 3 -79.22 57.97 -64.29
CA MET A 3 -80.61 57.58 -64.54
C MET A 3 -80.91 56.45 -65.52
N MET A 4 -80.36 55.24 -65.32
CA MET A 4 -81.05 54.06 -65.87
C MET A 4 -80.84 52.74 -65.12
N ILE A 5 -80.57 52.77 -63.80
CA ILE A 5 -80.60 51.57 -62.96
C ILE A 5 -81.31 51.92 -61.64
N ARG A 6 -82.55 52.40 -61.75
CA ARG A 6 -83.43 52.70 -60.60
C ARG A 6 -84.81 52.03 -60.69
N THR A 7 -85.02 51.14 -61.65
CA THR A 7 -86.37 50.61 -61.95
C THR A 7 -86.56 49.12 -61.70
N PHE A 8 -85.70 48.49 -60.89
CA PHE A 8 -85.94 47.10 -60.41
C PHE A 8 -85.51 46.93 -58.95
N CYS A 9 -85.97 47.84 -58.09
CA CYS A 9 -85.65 47.86 -56.65
C CYS A 9 -86.84 47.51 -55.74
N ILE A 10 -87.91 46.90 -56.24
CA ILE A 10 -89.03 46.45 -55.40
C ILE A 10 -89.56 45.12 -55.92
N CYS A 11 -88.99 44.00 -55.43
CA CYS A 11 -89.66 42.68 -55.32
C CYS A 11 -88.80 41.53 -54.75
N PHE A 12 -87.58 41.74 -54.25
CA PHE A 12 -86.83 40.67 -53.56
C PHE A 12 -86.40 41.10 -52.15
N LEU A 13 -87.41 41.31 -51.30
CA LEU A 13 -87.27 41.13 -49.85
C LEU A 13 -87.70 39.69 -49.54
N LEU A 14 -86.82 38.98 -48.82
CA LEU A 14 -86.97 37.66 -48.17
C LEU A 14 -86.33 36.45 -48.90
N PHE A 15 -85.39 35.84 -48.17
CA PHE A 15 -84.63 34.59 -48.39
C PHE A 15 -83.42 34.63 -49.34
N PRO A 16 -82.17 34.60 -48.81
CA PRO A 16 -81.05 34.04 -49.56
C PRO A 16 -81.27 32.52 -49.64
N ILE A 17 -81.60 32.03 -50.84
CA ILE A 17 -81.55 30.60 -51.16
C ILE A 17 -80.07 30.25 -51.32
N SER A 18 -79.45 29.77 -50.24
CA SER A 18 -78.14 29.12 -50.30
C SER A 18 -78.27 27.84 -51.12
N ILE A 19 -77.53 27.77 -52.23
CA ILE A 19 -77.56 26.66 -53.21
C ILE A 19 -76.88 25.38 -52.64
N TRP A 20 -76.21 25.47 -51.49
CA TRP A 20 -75.60 24.36 -50.74
C TRP A 20 -75.84 24.57 -49.23
N ALA A 21 -76.34 23.56 -48.50
CA ALA A 21 -76.65 23.68 -47.06
C ALA A 21 -75.59 23.05 -46.13
N LEU A 22 -74.53 22.45 -46.66
CA LEU A 22 -73.40 21.93 -45.89
C LEU A 22 -72.17 22.87 -45.91
N PRO A 23 -71.42 22.98 -44.79
CA PRO A 23 -71.72 22.41 -43.48
C PRO A 23 -72.87 23.15 -42.80
N VAL A 24 -73.76 22.42 -42.11
CA VAL A 24 -74.75 23.04 -41.23
C VAL A 24 -73.99 23.58 -40.02
N ASP A 25 -73.81 24.88 -39.95
CA ASP A 25 -73.17 25.56 -38.82
C ASP A 25 -74.01 25.37 -37.55
N LEU A 26 -73.51 24.65 -36.54
CA LEU A 26 -74.18 24.47 -35.26
C LEU A 26 -73.67 25.45 -34.19
N THR A 27 -72.85 26.43 -34.54
CA THR A 27 -72.27 27.36 -33.56
C THR A 27 -73.20 28.50 -33.15
N LYS A 28 -74.30 28.73 -33.86
CA LYS A 28 -75.21 29.89 -33.68
C LYS A 28 -76.68 29.50 -33.64
N ASN A 29 -77.55 30.41 -33.19
CA ASN A 29 -79.01 30.34 -33.30
C ASN A 29 -79.64 29.09 -32.65
N TRP A 30 -79.43 28.91 -31.34
CA TRP A 30 -80.07 27.85 -30.55
C TRP A 30 -81.22 28.41 -29.71
N ASN A 31 -82.27 27.62 -29.49
CA ASN A 31 -83.27 27.89 -28.47
C ASN A 31 -82.98 27.04 -27.24
N VAL A 32 -83.00 27.64 -26.04
CA VAL A 32 -82.61 26.99 -24.79
C VAL A 32 -83.70 27.12 -23.74
N LYS A 33 -84.00 26.03 -23.04
CA LYS A 33 -84.98 26.02 -21.93
C LYS A 33 -84.46 25.16 -20.77
N LYS A 34 -84.75 25.57 -19.53
CA LYS A 34 -84.46 24.79 -18.33
C LYS A 34 -85.33 23.52 -18.30
N GLY A 35 -84.74 22.41 -17.89
CA GLY A 35 -85.41 21.11 -17.75
C GLY A 35 -84.88 20.05 -18.72
N TRP A 36 -85.33 18.81 -18.51
CA TRP A 36 -84.98 17.64 -19.32
C TRP A 36 -86.16 17.27 -20.22
N LEU A 37 -86.27 17.92 -21.37
CA LEU A 37 -87.46 17.95 -22.21
C LEU A 37 -87.26 17.15 -23.50
N GLU A 38 -87.78 15.91 -23.55
CA GLU A 38 -87.53 15.01 -24.69
C GLU A 38 -88.40 15.31 -25.92
N SER A 39 -89.59 15.91 -25.78
CA SER A 39 -90.55 16.09 -26.90
C SER A 39 -91.21 17.47 -27.05
N GLU A 40 -90.96 18.44 -26.17
CA GLU A 40 -91.62 19.77 -26.22
C GLU A 40 -91.20 20.59 -27.46
N ILE A 41 -92.14 21.28 -28.13
CA ILE A 41 -91.91 22.10 -29.33
C ILE A 41 -91.53 23.55 -28.93
N PRO A 42 -90.49 24.16 -29.51
CA PRO A 42 -90.03 25.51 -29.16
C PRO A 42 -90.94 26.63 -29.72
N THR A 43 -92.18 26.72 -29.24
CA THR A 43 -93.19 27.69 -29.72
C THR A 43 -93.93 28.45 -28.59
N GLY A 44 -93.58 28.23 -27.31
CA GLY A 44 -94.23 28.84 -26.15
C GLY A 44 -93.36 29.80 -25.31
N SER A 45 -93.97 30.52 -24.37
CA SER A 45 -93.28 31.38 -23.39
C SER A 45 -92.36 30.55 -22.48
N GLY A 46 -91.05 30.87 -22.48
CA GLY A 46 -90.05 30.19 -21.65
C GLY A 46 -88.80 29.65 -22.36
N TRP A 47 -88.71 29.77 -23.70
CA TRP A 47 -87.49 29.49 -24.46
C TRP A 47 -86.64 30.76 -24.61
N ILE A 48 -85.33 30.65 -24.38
CA ILE A 48 -84.34 31.73 -24.49
C ILE A 48 -83.53 31.52 -25.77
N SER A 49 -83.38 32.57 -26.60
CA SER A 49 -82.54 32.52 -27.80
C SER A 49 -81.07 32.68 -27.44
N LEU A 50 -80.22 31.76 -27.92
CA LEU A 50 -78.77 31.78 -27.82
C LEU A 50 -78.17 32.10 -29.19
N GLU A 51 -77.70 33.33 -29.36
CA GLU A 51 -77.15 33.82 -30.63
C GLU A 51 -75.90 33.04 -31.05
N SER A 52 -75.00 32.71 -30.12
CA SER A 52 -73.83 31.88 -30.39
C SER A 52 -73.41 31.06 -29.18
N LEU A 53 -72.91 29.85 -29.43
CA LEU A 53 -72.20 29.05 -28.44
C LEU A 53 -70.98 29.85 -27.93
N PRO A 54 -70.56 29.68 -26.66
CA PRO A 54 -70.96 28.63 -25.72
C PRO A 54 -72.23 28.91 -24.90
N LEU A 55 -72.91 27.85 -24.45
CA LEU A 55 -74.13 27.91 -23.60
C LEU A 55 -73.91 28.70 -22.31
N VAL A 56 -72.69 28.68 -21.75
CA VAL A 56 -72.37 29.40 -20.50
C VAL A 56 -72.66 30.91 -20.58
N SER A 57 -72.70 31.50 -21.77
CA SER A 57 -72.98 32.93 -21.99
C SER A 57 -74.36 33.37 -21.49
N ILE A 58 -75.35 32.47 -21.50
CA ILE A 58 -76.72 32.74 -21.03
C ILE A 58 -77.03 32.04 -19.70
N LYS A 59 -76.02 31.45 -19.03
CA LYS A 59 -76.24 30.69 -17.78
C LYS A 59 -76.89 31.54 -16.69
N SER A 60 -76.57 32.84 -16.61
CA SER A 60 -77.18 33.76 -15.65
C SER A 60 -78.68 34.00 -15.87
N GLN A 61 -79.19 33.73 -17.07
CA GLN A 61 -80.62 33.85 -17.40
C GLN A 61 -81.41 32.56 -17.11
N LEU A 62 -80.71 31.46 -16.82
CA LEU A 62 -81.29 30.16 -16.47
C LEU A 62 -81.21 30.00 -14.94
N ASP A 63 -82.29 30.33 -14.23
CA ASP A 63 -82.33 30.25 -12.76
C ASP A 63 -82.38 28.78 -12.28
N PHE A 64 -81.42 28.33 -11.48
CA PHE A 64 -81.34 26.95 -10.95
C PHE A 64 -81.38 26.95 -9.41
N PRO A 65 -82.16 26.05 -8.76
CA PRO A 65 -82.15 25.90 -7.31
C PRO A 65 -80.74 25.53 -6.81
N LEU A 66 -80.33 26.05 -5.65
CA LEU A 66 -79.04 25.71 -5.04
C LEU A 66 -79.00 24.23 -4.66
N GLY A 67 -77.95 23.53 -5.10
CA GLY A 67 -77.70 22.13 -4.74
C GLY A 67 -78.36 21.09 -5.64
N ASP A 68 -79.27 21.50 -6.54
CA ASP A 68 -79.94 20.58 -7.46
C ASP A 68 -79.16 20.36 -8.77
N LEU A 69 -79.32 19.16 -9.33
CA LEU A 69 -78.81 18.80 -10.65
C LEU A 69 -79.34 19.74 -11.73
N GLN A 70 -78.44 20.46 -12.40
CA GLN A 70 -78.79 21.45 -13.42
C GLN A 70 -79.09 20.75 -14.74
N LYS A 71 -80.33 20.87 -15.25
CA LYS A 71 -80.77 20.25 -16.52
C LYS A 71 -81.20 21.32 -17.52
N VAL A 72 -80.71 21.23 -18.75
CA VAL A 72 -81.01 22.16 -19.84
C VAL A 72 -81.31 21.39 -21.12
N THR A 73 -82.29 21.88 -21.88
CA THR A 73 -82.61 21.40 -23.22
C THR A 73 -82.31 22.50 -24.23
N MET A 74 -81.55 22.17 -25.27
CA MET A 74 -81.23 23.03 -26.40
C MET A 74 -81.84 22.46 -27.67
N VAL A 75 -82.48 23.29 -28.48
CA VAL A 75 -83.13 22.89 -29.74
C VAL A 75 -82.72 23.84 -30.85
N LYS A 76 -82.38 23.29 -32.01
CA LYS A 76 -82.10 24.07 -33.21
C LYS A 76 -82.72 23.42 -34.45
N PRO A 77 -83.58 24.13 -35.19
CA PRO A 77 -84.01 23.67 -36.50
C PRO A 77 -82.90 23.89 -37.54
N PHE A 78 -82.80 22.97 -38.50
CA PHE A 78 -81.94 23.13 -39.67
C PHE A 78 -82.65 22.60 -40.92
N LEU A 79 -82.28 23.11 -42.09
CA LEU A 79 -82.87 22.73 -43.36
C LEU A 79 -81.88 21.88 -44.16
N LEU A 80 -82.37 20.80 -44.76
CA LEU A 80 -81.62 20.01 -45.74
C LEU A 80 -82.27 20.16 -47.11
N SER A 81 -81.50 20.58 -48.11
CA SER A 81 -81.97 20.61 -49.50
C SER A 81 -82.05 19.18 -50.07
N GLU A 82 -82.77 18.99 -51.19
CA GLU A 82 -82.77 17.70 -51.90
C GLU A 82 -81.38 17.31 -52.39
N ILE A 83 -80.55 18.28 -52.77
CA ILE A 83 -79.18 18.05 -53.24
C ILE A 83 -78.31 17.53 -52.10
N ASP A 84 -78.33 18.20 -50.93
CA ASP A 84 -77.58 17.76 -49.76
C ASP A 84 -78.10 16.39 -49.28
N PHE A 85 -79.43 16.18 -49.24
CA PHE A 85 -79.98 14.88 -48.84
C PHE A 85 -79.56 13.74 -49.79
N LYS A 86 -79.35 14.01 -51.08
CA LYS A 86 -78.82 13.03 -52.03
C LYS A 86 -77.34 12.71 -51.78
N GLU A 87 -76.54 13.67 -51.28
CA GLU A 87 -75.15 13.40 -50.90
C GLU A 87 -75.02 12.33 -49.80
N THR A 88 -76.06 12.12 -48.99
CA THR A 88 -76.09 11.03 -47.99
C THR A 88 -75.98 9.62 -48.61
N GLU A 89 -76.18 9.48 -49.93
CA GLU A 89 -75.98 8.23 -50.66
C GLU A 89 -74.51 7.91 -50.89
N SER A 90 -73.67 8.92 -51.09
CA SER A 90 -72.24 8.77 -51.37
C SER A 90 -71.38 8.88 -50.11
N ASP A 91 -71.75 9.76 -49.17
CA ASP A 91 -71.09 9.89 -47.87
C ASP A 91 -72.11 10.15 -46.76
N VAL A 92 -72.04 9.36 -45.70
CA VAL A 92 -72.93 9.48 -44.54
C VAL A 92 -72.68 10.82 -43.85
N PHE A 93 -73.75 11.54 -43.51
CA PHE A 93 -73.59 12.76 -42.72
C PHE A 93 -73.19 12.43 -41.29
N ALA A 94 -72.35 13.28 -40.71
CA ALA A 94 -71.93 13.18 -39.35
C ALA A 94 -72.11 14.51 -38.63
N LEU A 95 -72.41 14.39 -37.35
CA LEU A 95 -72.54 15.48 -36.41
C LEU A 95 -71.24 15.56 -35.61
N HIS A 96 -70.54 16.69 -35.73
CA HIS A 96 -69.40 17.02 -34.89
C HIS A 96 -69.80 17.98 -33.76
N ILE A 97 -69.54 17.54 -32.53
CA ILE A 97 -69.75 18.33 -31.33
C ILE A 97 -68.42 18.45 -30.57
N PRO A 98 -67.83 19.65 -30.46
CA PRO A 98 -66.50 19.82 -29.87
C PRO A 98 -66.42 19.37 -28.40
N TYR A 99 -67.41 19.75 -27.59
CA TYR A 99 -67.50 19.34 -26.19
C TYR A 99 -68.91 19.57 -25.64
N LEU A 100 -69.44 18.55 -24.94
CA LEU A 100 -70.68 18.63 -24.17
C LEU A 100 -70.41 18.45 -22.68
N SER A 101 -71.36 18.91 -21.88
CA SER A 101 -71.38 18.76 -20.42
C SER A 101 -71.37 17.30 -19.96
N ASN A 102 -71.31 17.10 -18.64
CA ASN A 102 -71.12 15.80 -18.00
C ASN A 102 -72.05 14.69 -18.53
N VAL A 103 -73.36 14.89 -18.45
CA VAL A 103 -74.35 13.94 -18.96
C VAL A 103 -75.08 14.60 -20.12
N TYR A 104 -75.25 13.88 -21.22
CA TYR A 104 -75.96 14.41 -22.36
C TYR A 104 -76.74 13.35 -23.14
N LYS A 105 -77.82 13.80 -23.80
CA LYS A 105 -78.52 13.06 -24.86
C LYS A 105 -78.68 13.97 -26.08
N VAL A 106 -78.44 13.43 -27.27
CA VAL A 106 -78.58 14.11 -28.54
C VAL A 106 -79.65 13.39 -29.36
N TYR A 107 -80.61 14.16 -29.83
CA TYR A 107 -81.72 13.70 -30.67
C TYR A 107 -81.68 14.41 -32.02
N ILE A 108 -82.05 13.67 -33.06
CA ILE A 108 -82.31 14.20 -34.41
C ILE A 108 -83.74 13.79 -34.78
N ASN A 109 -84.59 14.76 -35.06
CA ASN A 109 -86.00 14.53 -35.42
C ASN A 109 -86.77 13.60 -34.44
N GLY A 110 -86.43 13.66 -33.15
CA GLY A 110 -87.04 12.84 -32.09
C GLY A 110 -86.38 11.47 -31.87
N GLU A 111 -85.48 11.02 -32.74
CA GLU A 111 -84.70 9.78 -32.57
C GLU A 111 -83.39 10.08 -31.81
N ILE A 112 -83.03 9.21 -30.86
CA ILE A 112 -81.79 9.36 -30.09
C ILE A 112 -80.58 8.90 -30.91
N VAL A 113 -79.65 9.81 -31.20
CA VAL A 113 -78.43 9.51 -32.00
C VAL A 113 -77.20 9.31 -31.12
N ASN A 114 -77.19 9.87 -29.91
CA ASN A 114 -76.11 9.64 -28.94
C ASN A 114 -76.57 9.93 -27.52
N ALA A 115 -76.08 9.15 -26.56
CA ALA A 115 -76.30 9.38 -25.13
C ALA A 115 -75.08 8.94 -24.35
N ARG A 116 -74.66 9.76 -23.37
CA ARG A 116 -73.57 9.40 -22.45
C ARG A 116 -73.80 9.99 -21.06
N GLY A 117 -73.25 9.27 -20.07
CA GLY A 117 -73.38 9.58 -18.66
C GLY A 117 -74.62 8.94 -18.04
N ILE A 118 -74.59 8.73 -16.72
CA ILE A 118 -75.66 8.08 -15.97
C ILE A 118 -76.02 8.97 -14.78
N VAL A 119 -77.30 9.30 -14.69
CA VAL A 119 -77.89 9.99 -13.53
C VAL A 119 -78.69 8.96 -12.74
N ASP A 120 -78.43 8.87 -11.45
CA ASP A 120 -79.17 8.04 -10.50
C ASP A 120 -79.48 8.87 -9.25
N ASN A 121 -80.69 8.76 -8.69
CA ASN A 121 -81.15 9.53 -7.52
C ASN A 121 -80.82 11.04 -7.58
N ASN A 122 -81.01 11.67 -8.74
CA ASN A 122 -80.70 13.08 -9.01
C ASN A 122 -79.21 13.46 -8.88
N HIS A 123 -78.31 12.48 -8.92
CA HIS A 123 -76.86 12.67 -8.93
C HIS A 123 -76.19 11.98 -10.12
N ILE A 124 -75.05 12.49 -10.58
CA ILE A 124 -74.27 11.90 -11.67
C ILE A 124 -73.35 10.82 -11.10
N VAL A 125 -73.65 9.55 -11.39
CA VAL A 125 -72.86 8.40 -10.95
C VAL A 125 -71.78 8.03 -11.97
N ARG A 126 -72.01 8.30 -13.26
CA ARG A 126 -71.03 8.05 -14.33
C ARG A 126 -70.93 9.23 -15.27
N SER A 127 -69.70 9.64 -15.55
CA SER A 127 -69.43 10.77 -16.42
C SER A 127 -69.55 10.40 -17.90
N GLY A 128 -70.07 11.33 -18.70
CA GLY A 128 -70.32 11.11 -20.13
C GLY A 128 -69.53 12.00 -21.08
N TYR A 129 -68.82 13.03 -20.59
CA TYR A 129 -68.17 14.00 -21.46
C TYR A 129 -67.07 13.36 -22.31
N LYS A 130 -66.91 13.88 -23.54
CA LYS A 130 -65.88 13.49 -24.48
C LYS A 130 -65.47 14.72 -25.30
N ARG A 131 -64.19 14.85 -25.61
CA ARG A 131 -63.65 15.87 -26.54
C ARG A 131 -63.88 15.40 -27.97
N ASN A 132 -64.26 16.30 -28.89
CA ASN A 132 -64.56 16.02 -30.31
C ASN A 132 -65.47 14.79 -30.50
N ILE A 133 -66.73 14.92 -30.10
CA ILE A 133 -67.75 13.89 -30.30
C ILE A 133 -68.12 13.89 -31.79
N LEU A 134 -67.90 12.75 -32.46
CA LEU A 134 -68.28 12.53 -33.85
C LEU A 134 -69.37 11.43 -33.90
N ILE A 135 -70.53 11.76 -34.43
CA ILE A 135 -71.70 10.87 -34.50
C ILE A 135 -72.12 10.71 -35.95
N LYS A 136 -72.13 9.48 -36.47
CA LYS A 136 -72.70 9.18 -37.79
C LYS A 136 -74.22 9.24 -37.72
N LEU A 137 -74.84 9.99 -38.62
CA LEU A 137 -76.29 10.14 -38.69
C LEU A 137 -76.86 9.13 -39.68
N SER A 138 -77.85 8.35 -39.26
CA SER A 138 -78.55 7.44 -40.16
C SER A 138 -79.36 8.26 -41.17
N ARG A 139 -79.32 7.89 -42.46
CA ARG A 139 -80.15 8.53 -43.50
C ARG A 139 -81.64 8.54 -43.12
N ASN A 140 -82.11 7.49 -42.44
CA ASN A 140 -83.51 7.36 -42.00
C ASN A 140 -83.90 8.36 -40.90
N SER A 141 -82.93 8.86 -40.13
CA SER A 141 -83.16 9.87 -39.09
C SER A 141 -83.31 11.28 -39.67
N LEU A 142 -82.95 11.48 -40.95
CA LEU A 142 -82.99 12.76 -41.65
C LEU A 142 -84.15 12.80 -42.65
N ARG A 143 -84.67 14.01 -42.92
CA ARG A 143 -85.75 14.25 -43.88
C ARG A 143 -85.37 15.41 -44.80
N VAL A 144 -85.86 15.40 -46.04
CA VAL A 144 -85.75 16.57 -46.92
C VAL A 144 -86.57 17.71 -46.31
N GLY A 145 -86.02 18.94 -46.31
CA GLY A 145 -86.64 20.11 -45.70
C GLY A 145 -86.28 20.28 -44.22
N LYS A 146 -87.28 20.49 -43.36
CA LYS A 146 -87.07 20.88 -41.95
C LYS A 146 -86.69 19.69 -41.08
N ASN A 147 -85.52 19.79 -40.45
CA ASN A 147 -84.99 18.88 -39.44
C ASN A 147 -84.78 19.63 -38.12
N GLU A 148 -84.67 18.89 -37.03
CA GLU A 148 -84.40 19.43 -35.69
C GLU A 148 -83.28 18.64 -35.02
N ILE A 149 -82.29 19.35 -34.47
CA ILE A 149 -81.34 18.80 -33.50
C ILE A 149 -81.73 19.27 -32.09
N ARG A 150 -81.72 18.33 -31.15
CA ARG A 150 -82.02 18.59 -29.75
C ARG A 150 -80.94 17.99 -28.86
N VAL A 151 -80.41 18.78 -27.94
CA VAL A 151 -79.35 18.39 -27.01
C VAL A 151 -79.82 18.63 -25.59
N LEU A 152 -79.90 17.57 -24.80
CA LEU A 152 -80.20 17.63 -23.37
C LEU A 152 -78.89 17.50 -22.61
N LEU A 153 -78.66 18.38 -21.64
CA LEU A 153 -77.45 18.48 -20.84
C LEU A 153 -77.79 18.45 -19.36
N ALA A 154 -77.00 17.71 -18.58
CA ALA A 154 -77.03 17.74 -17.13
C ALA A 154 -75.63 17.85 -16.53
N ALA A 155 -75.52 18.64 -15.46
CA ALA A 155 -74.28 18.89 -14.73
C ALA A 155 -74.58 19.09 -13.23
N GLU A 156 -73.67 18.61 -12.37
CA GLU A 156 -73.77 18.84 -10.92
C GLU A 156 -73.49 20.30 -10.56
N PRO A 157 -73.97 20.80 -9.40
CA PRO A 157 -73.60 22.12 -8.89
C PRO A 157 -72.07 22.30 -8.83
N GLY A 158 -71.58 23.40 -9.41
CA GLY A 158 -70.15 23.70 -9.50
C GLY A 158 -69.43 23.08 -10.70
N GLU A 159 -70.07 22.19 -11.47
CA GLU A 159 -69.56 21.72 -12.76
C GLU A 159 -69.94 22.69 -13.90
N GLU A 160 -69.23 22.54 -15.03
CA GLU A 160 -69.55 23.28 -16.24
C GLU A 160 -70.76 22.68 -16.95
N LEU A 161 -71.84 23.47 -17.01
CA LEU A 161 -73.00 23.24 -17.87
C LEU A 161 -72.81 24.03 -19.16
N ASN A 162 -72.21 23.39 -20.16
CA ASN A 162 -71.82 24.02 -21.41
C ASN A 162 -71.94 23.11 -22.67
N TYR A 163 -72.07 23.78 -23.82
CA TYR A 163 -71.86 23.27 -25.17
C TYR A 163 -70.83 24.20 -25.81
N TYR A 164 -69.64 23.68 -26.12
CA TYR A 164 -68.55 24.47 -26.67
C TYR A 164 -68.72 24.77 -28.16
N LYS A 165 -68.35 26.01 -28.52
CA LYS A 165 -68.34 26.50 -29.91
C LYS A 165 -67.27 25.82 -30.76
N VAL A 166 -66.04 25.76 -30.24
CA VAL A 166 -64.84 25.25 -30.91
C VAL A 166 -63.97 24.53 -29.88
N PHE A 167 -63.32 23.44 -30.28
CA PHE A 167 -62.25 22.80 -29.53
C PHE A 167 -61.15 22.39 -30.52
N ASN A 168 -59.88 22.76 -30.26
CA ASN A 168 -58.74 22.50 -31.15
C ASN A 168 -59.00 22.88 -32.63
N ASP A 169 -59.47 24.11 -32.90
CA ASP A 169 -59.81 24.65 -34.23
C ASP A 169 -61.05 24.06 -34.93
N PHE A 170 -61.69 23.03 -34.37
CA PHE A 170 -62.90 22.44 -34.95
C PHE A 170 -64.18 22.97 -34.32
N GLY A 171 -65.02 23.63 -35.13
CA GLY A 171 -66.33 24.11 -34.74
C GLY A 171 -67.39 23.00 -34.72
N SER A 172 -68.53 23.27 -34.07
CA SER A 172 -69.66 22.35 -34.15
C SER A 172 -70.41 22.49 -35.47
N SER A 173 -70.62 21.37 -36.17
CA SER A 173 -71.30 21.35 -37.46
C SER A 173 -71.88 19.97 -37.79
N ILE A 174 -72.78 19.94 -38.78
CA ILE A 174 -73.14 18.72 -39.52
C ILE A 174 -72.54 18.82 -40.92
N ASP A 175 -71.77 17.82 -41.32
CA ASP A 175 -71.14 17.72 -42.63
C ASP A 175 -70.93 16.23 -42.98
N ARG A 176 -70.40 15.96 -44.16
CA ARG A 176 -69.96 14.66 -44.64
C ARG A 176 -68.98 14.01 -43.67
N TYR A 177 -69.16 12.72 -43.39
CA TYR A 177 -68.32 11.99 -42.43
C TYR A 177 -66.86 11.99 -42.84
N THR A 178 -66.52 11.84 -44.12
CA THR A 178 -65.11 11.87 -44.58
C THR A 178 -64.41 13.19 -44.31
N VAL A 179 -65.14 14.31 -44.31
CA VAL A 179 -64.60 15.65 -43.98
C VAL A 179 -64.34 15.75 -42.48
N LEU A 180 -65.30 15.33 -41.66
CA LEU A 180 -65.22 15.42 -40.21
C LEU A 180 -64.34 14.34 -39.57
N GLN A 181 -64.12 13.21 -40.24
CA GLN A 181 -63.23 12.15 -39.75
C GLN A 181 -61.77 12.62 -39.61
N LYS A 182 -61.36 13.64 -40.39
CA LYS A 182 -60.03 14.26 -40.27
C LYS A 182 -59.76 14.84 -38.87
N ILE A 183 -60.80 15.12 -38.09
CA ILE A 183 -60.71 15.57 -36.70
C ILE A 183 -60.08 14.49 -35.80
N GLU A 184 -60.22 13.22 -36.17
CA GLU A 184 -59.62 12.08 -35.47
C GLU A 184 -58.17 11.76 -35.93
N ASP A 185 -57.66 12.44 -36.97
CA ASP A 185 -56.31 12.22 -37.51
C ASP A 185 -55.23 12.86 -36.63
N GLU A 186 -54.66 12.08 -35.70
CA GLU A 186 -53.67 12.56 -34.72
C GLU A 186 -52.23 12.06 -35.01
N TYR A 187 -51.90 11.71 -36.26
CA TYR A 187 -50.60 11.11 -36.64
C TYR A 187 -49.37 11.89 -36.15
N ILE A 188 -49.34 13.21 -36.33
CA ILE A 188 -48.23 14.07 -35.88
C ILE A 188 -48.09 14.01 -34.36
N ALA A 189 -49.20 14.00 -33.63
CA ALA A 189 -49.18 13.91 -32.18
C ALA A 189 -48.59 12.56 -31.71
N PHE A 190 -48.96 11.45 -32.36
CA PHE A 190 -48.40 10.13 -32.05
C PHE A 190 -46.93 10.00 -32.42
N MET A 191 -46.47 10.57 -33.54
CA MET A 191 -45.04 10.60 -33.88
C MET A 191 -44.21 11.34 -32.82
N LEU A 192 -44.68 12.52 -32.41
CA LEU A 192 -43.99 13.31 -31.38
C LEU A 192 -44.03 12.59 -30.03
N LEU A 193 -45.17 12.01 -29.65
CA LEU A 193 -45.31 11.22 -28.43
C LEU A 193 -44.31 10.05 -28.40
N PHE A 194 -44.20 9.29 -29.49
CA PHE A 194 -43.23 8.19 -29.60
C PHE A 194 -41.80 8.70 -29.47
N LEU A 195 -41.44 9.78 -30.17
CA LEU A 195 -40.12 10.41 -30.07
C LEU A 195 -39.80 10.80 -28.62
N TYR A 196 -40.75 11.40 -27.91
CA TYR A 196 -40.57 11.88 -26.54
C TYR A 196 -40.46 10.74 -25.54
N PHE A 197 -41.27 9.72 -25.70
CA PHE A 197 -41.17 8.50 -24.90
C PHE A 197 -39.80 7.83 -25.11
N PHE A 198 -39.36 7.68 -26.36
CA PHE A 198 -38.08 7.07 -26.70
C PHE A 198 -36.89 7.87 -26.16
N VAL A 199 -36.90 9.19 -26.34
CA VAL A 199 -35.89 10.10 -25.77
C VAL A 199 -35.87 10.02 -24.23
N GLY A 200 -37.04 9.89 -23.60
CA GLY A 200 -37.14 9.63 -22.17
C GLY A 200 -36.45 8.34 -21.73
N ILE A 201 -36.73 7.22 -22.42
CA ILE A 201 -36.06 5.92 -22.16
C ILE A 201 -34.55 6.03 -22.36
N TYR A 202 -34.11 6.71 -23.43
CA TYR A 202 -32.68 6.91 -23.71
C TYR A 202 -31.95 7.61 -22.56
N HIS A 203 -32.55 8.66 -21.99
CA HIS A 203 -31.99 9.31 -20.80
C HIS A 203 -32.08 8.44 -19.53
N ALA A 204 -33.12 7.61 -19.39
CA ALA A 204 -33.19 6.65 -18.29
C ALA A 204 -32.04 5.62 -18.35
N LEU A 205 -31.68 5.14 -19.55
CA LEU A 205 -30.53 4.25 -19.76
C LEU A 205 -29.21 4.94 -19.43
N PHE A 206 -29.05 6.22 -19.77
CA PHE A 206 -27.86 6.98 -19.35
C PHE A 206 -27.76 7.10 -17.84
N TYR A 207 -28.87 7.39 -17.15
CA TYR A 207 -28.87 7.41 -15.70
C TYR A 207 -28.54 6.03 -15.10
N TRP A 208 -29.05 4.94 -15.68
CA TRP A 208 -28.73 3.59 -15.24
C TRP A 208 -27.22 3.29 -15.32
N LYS A 209 -26.57 3.67 -16.43
CA LYS A 209 -25.11 3.53 -16.62
C LYS A 209 -24.28 4.54 -15.82
N ARG A 210 -24.80 5.74 -15.58
CA ARG A 210 -24.10 6.87 -14.94
C ARG A 210 -24.95 7.48 -13.84
N ARG A 211 -25.00 6.80 -12.69
CA ARG A 211 -25.80 7.22 -11.53
C ARG A 211 -25.42 8.60 -10.98
N ASN A 212 -24.18 9.04 -11.18
CA ASN A 212 -23.70 10.36 -10.79
C ASN A 212 -24.33 11.51 -11.61
N GLU A 213 -24.91 11.22 -12.77
CA GLU A 213 -25.56 12.20 -13.64
C GLU A 213 -27.09 12.21 -13.44
N GLU A 214 -27.52 12.56 -12.21
CA GLU A 214 -28.93 12.50 -11.78
C GLU A 214 -29.90 13.32 -12.66
N TYR A 215 -29.42 14.37 -13.34
CA TYR A 215 -30.23 15.15 -14.27
C TYR A 215 -30.84 14.27 -15.39
N ASN A 216 -30.19 13.17 -15.78
CA ASN A 216 -30.72 12.26 -16.78
C ASN A 216 -32.01 11.57 -16.30
N LEU A 217 -32.14 11.27 -15.01
CA LEU A 217 -33.37 10.71 -14.44
C LEU A 217 -34.52 11.72 -14.52
N TYR A 218 -34.29 12.95 -14.09
CA TYR A 218 -35.33 13.99 -14.09
C TYR A 218 -35.77 14.35 -15.52
N PHE A 219 -34.84 14.38 -16.47
CA PHE A 219 -35.18 14.57 -17.88
C PHE A 219 -36.00 13.38 -18.42
N ALA A 220 -35.62 12.15 -18.09
CA ALA A 220 -36.36 10.96 -18.50
C ALA A 220 -37.80 10.99 -17.98
N LEU A 221 -37.98 11.30 -16.70
CA LEU A 221 -39.31 11.43 -16.08
C LEU A 221 -40.11 12.56 -16.73
N PHE A 222 -39.48 13.71 -17.02
CA PHE A 222 -40.12 14.80 -17.73
C PHE A 222 -40.63 14.38 -19.11
N ALA A 223 -39.77 13.78 -19.93
CA ALA A 223 -40.10 13.36 -21.29
C ALA A 223 -41.18 12.28 -21.32
N VAL A 224 -41.09 11.29 -20.41
CA VAL A 224 -42.09 10.22 -20.28
C VAL A 224 -43.42 10.79 -19.79
N PHE A 225 -43.46 11.59 -18.73
CA PHE A 225 -44.71 12.17 -18.23
C PHE A 225 -45.36 13.08 -19.26
N LEU A 226 -44.56 13.86 -20.01
CA LEU A 226 -45.09 14.68 -21.10
C LEU A 226 -45.68 13.82 -22.23
N SER A 227 -45.01 12.72 -22.61
CA SER A 227 -45.53 11.79 -23.62
C SER A 227 -46.84 11.13 -23.18
N ILE A 228 -46.94 10.72 -21.92
CA ILE A 228 -48.17 10.13 -21.37
C ILE A 228 -49.27 11.20 -21.29
N TYR A 229 -48.96 12.43 -20.86
CA TYR A 229 -49.92 13.53 -20.87
C TYR A 229 -50.47 13.80 -22.28
N MET A 230 -49.62 13.78 -23.31
CA MET A 230 -50.06 13.91 -24.71
C MET A 230 -51.01 12.77 -25.12
N TYR A 231 -50.80 11.55 -24.60
CA TYR A 231 -51.74 10.44 -24.80
C TYR A 231 -53.12 10.72 -24.18
N PHE A 232 -53.17 11.25 -22.96
CA PHE A 232 -54.43 11.63 -22.30
C PHE A 232 -55.16 12.78 -23.01
N ARG A 233 -54.43 13.59 -23.79
CA ARG A 233 -55.00 14.65 -24.62
C ARG A 233 -55.54 14.16 -25.97
N SER A 234 -55.14 12.97 -26.41
CA SER A 234 -55.53 12.33 -27.68
C SER A 234 -56.92 11.68 -27.59
N GLN A 235 -57.57 11.52 -28.75
CA GLN A 235 -58.82 10.75 -28.89
C GLN A 235 -58.67 9.26 -28.53
N ALA A 236 -57.46 8.71 -28.56
CA ALA A 236 -57.22 7.30 -28.26
C ALA A 236 -57.58 6.90 -26.83
N ILE A 237 -57.56 7.83 -25.86
CA ILE A 237 -57.91 7.54 -24.46
C ILE A 237 -59.33 6.97 -24.34
N TYR A 238 -60.25 7.40 -25.20
CA TYR A 238 -61.64 6.97 -25.16
C TYR A 238 -61.87 5.55 -25.67
N ARG A 239 -60.86 4.90 -26.29
CA ARG A 239 -60.93 3.48 -26.72
C ARG A 239 -60.83 2.51 -25.53
N TRP A 240 -60.27 2.94 -24.40
CA TRP A 240 -60.13 2.11 -23.20
C TRP A 240 -61.42 1.91 -22.42
N GLY A 241 -62.51 2.61 -22.77
CA GLY A 241 -63.80 2.49 -22.07
C GLY A 241 -63.80 3.01 -20.62
N LEU A 242 -62.72 3.67 -20.18
CA LEU A 242 -62.61 4.30 -18.87
C LEU A 242 -63.70 5.34 -18.66
N ASP A 243 -64.12 5.52 -17.40
CA ASP A 243 -64.93 6.68 -17.04
C ASP A 243 -64.14 7.98 -17.35
N PRO A 244 -64.72 8.93 -18.10
CA PRO A 244 -64.04 10.15 -18.51
C PRO A 244 -63.42 10.94 -17.34
N PHE A 245 -64.09 10.96 -16.19
CA PHE A 245 -63.59 11.69 -15.03
C PHE A 245 -62.41 10.96 -14.38
N THR A 246 -62.41 9.62 -14.35
CA THR A 246 -61.22 8.84 -13.97
C THR A 246 -60.04 9.12 -14.90
N ALA A 247 -60.26 9.19 -16.21
CA ALA A 247 -59.21 9.54 -17.17
C ALA A 247 -58.65 10.96 -16.92
N THR A 248 -59.51 11.93 -16.58
CA THR A 248 -59.07 13.29 -16.21
C THR A 248 -58.32 13.33 -14.87
N LYS A 249 -58.67 12.49 -13.89
CA LYS A 249 -57.85 12.37 -12.66
C LYS A 249 -56.44 11.91 -12.95
N MET A 250 -56.28 10.93 -13.84
CA MET A 250 -54.96 10.46 -14.28
C MET A 250 -54.23 11.52 -15.11
N GLU A 251 -54.93 12.18 -16.06
CA GLU A 251 -54.38 13.29 -16.85
C GLU A 251 -53.79 14.38 -15.95
N TYR A 252 -54.54 14.81 -14.92
CA TYR A 252 -54.11 15.86 -14.00
C TYR A 252 -52.99 15.41 -13.08
N PHE A 253 -53.02 14.18 -12.57
CA PHE A 253 -51.91 13.62 -11.79
C PHE A 253 -50.58 13.72 -12.55
N ILE A 254 -50.60 13.36 -13.83
CA ILE A 254 -49.41 13.38 -14.68
C ILE A 254 -49.00 14.82 -14.99
N VAL A 255 -49.93 15.66 -15.46
CA VAL A 255 -49.59 17.04 -15.84
C VAL A 255 -49.10 17.86 -14.64
N PHE A 256 -49.61 17.59 -13.43
CA PHE A 256 -49.19 18.30 -12.23
C PHE A 256 -47.72 18.10 -11.90
N LEU A 257 -47.20 16.90 -12.19
CA LEU A 257 -45.80 16.53 -11.94
C LEU A 257 -44.88 16.87 -13.12
N THR A 258 -45.39 17.01 -14.34
CA THR A 258 -44.58 17.24 -15.56
C THR A 258 -43.64 18.47 -15.45
N PRO A 259 -44.11 19.70 -15.12
CA PRO A 259 -43.21 20.87 -15.01
C PRO A 259 -42.18 20.74 -13.89
N THR A 260 -42.50 19.96 -12.87
CA THR A 260 -41.62 19.74 -11.72
C THR A 260 -40.40 18.92 -12.11
N TRP A 261 -40.58 17.89 -12.95
CA TRP A 261 -39.46 17.12 -13.50
C TRP A 261 -38.54 17.99 -14.36
N LEU A 262 -39.10 18.91 -15.15
CA LEU A 262 -38.31 19.88 -15.91
C LEU A 262 -37.50 20.81 -14.99
N LEU A 263 -38.11 21.31 -13.91
CA LEU A 263 -37.42 22.19 -12.96
C LEU A 263 -36.28 21.46 -12.23
N LEU A 264 -36.52 20.21 -11.80
CA LEU A 264 -35.50 19.33 -11.20
C LEU A 264 -34.35 19.05 -12.18
N PHE A 265 -34.65 18.79 -13.45
CA PHE A 265 -33.64 18.65 -14.50
C PHE A 265 -32.79 19.92 -14.61
N VAL A 266 -33.39 21.10 -14.78
CA VAL A 266 -32.65 22.36 -14.98
C VAL A 266 -31.77 22.70 -13.77
N ASP A 267 -32.27 22.51 -12.55
CA ASP A 267 -31.53 22.82 -11.31
C ASP A 267 -30.35 21.86 -11.12
N THR A 268 -30.54 20.56 -11.33
CA THR A 268 -29.44 19.58 -11.24
C THR A 268 -28.45 19.69 -12.40
N PHE A 269 -28.92 19.98 -13.61
CA PHE A 269 -28.06 20.15 -14.78
C PHE A 269 -27.14 21.38 -14.67
N PHE A 270 -27.65 22.52 -14.20
CA PHE A 270 -26.86 23.75 -14.11
C PHE A 270 -26.20 24.00 -12.74
N ARG A 271 -26.84 23.63 -11.63
CA ARG A 271 -26.31 23.89 -10.27
C ARG A 271 -25.72 22.67 -9.60
N LYS A 272 -25.89 21.47 -10.14
CA LYS A 272 -25.50 20.18 -9.53
C LYS A 272 -26.11 19.91 -8.16
N ARG A 273 -27.17 20.65 -7.79
CA ARG A 273 -27.89 20.51 -6.53
C ARG A 273 -29.34 20.94 -6.70
N ILE A 274 -30.23 20.35 -5.90
CA ILE A 274 -31.64 20.72 -5.89
C ILE A 274 -31.85 21.86 -4.89
N SER A 275 -32.33 23.01 -5.36
CA SER A 275 -32.63 24.18 -4.56
C SER A 275 -33.88 23.96 -3.68
N PRO A 276 -33.96 24.62 -2.51
CA PRO A 276 -35.11 24.48 -1.62
C PRO A 276 -36.42 24.91 -2.29
N ILE A 277 -36.37 25.89 -3.20
CA ILE A 277 -37.52 26.35 -4.00
C ILE A 277 -38.03 25.21 -4.90
N THR A 278 -37.14 24.52 -5.61
CA THR A 278 -37.50 23.37 -6.45
C THR A 278 -38.05 22.21 -5.62
N LYS A 279 -37.47 21.93 -4.43
CA LYS A 279 -37.99 20.90 -3.52
C LYS A 279 -39.40 21.25 -3.02
N GLY A 280 -39.60 22.51 -2.61
CA GLY A 280 -40.91 23.00 -2.18
C GLY A 280 -41.96 22.87 -3.27
N TYR A 281 -41.60 23.21 -4.52
CA TYR A 281 -42.50 23.02 -5.66
C TYR A 281 -42.81 21.55 -5.93
N PHE A 282 -41.82 20.65 -5.79
CA PHE A 282 -42.06 19.22 -5.94
C PHE A 282 -43.05 18.69 -4.90
N VAL A 283 -42.87 19.05 -3.63
CA VAL A 283 -43.80 18.68 -2.56
C VAL A 283 -45.19 19.27 -2.82
N PHE A 284 -45.27 20.54 -3.25
CA PHE A 284 -46.52 21.19 -3.60
C PHE A 284 -47.25 20.46 -4.75
N SER A 285 -46.58 20.23 -5.88
CA SER A 285 -47.15 19.54 -7.04
C SER A 285 -47.55 18.11 -6.72
N LEU A 286 -46.76 17.39 -5.91
CA LEU A 286 -47.08 16.04 -5.48
C LEU A 286 -48.30 16.00 -4.56
N THR A 287 -48.41 16.96 -3.63
CA THR A 287 -49.57 17.11 -2.76
C THR A 287 -50.82 17.39 -3.58
N LEU A 288 -50.72 18.30 -4.56
CA LEU A 288 -51.81 18.67 -5.45
C LEU A 288 -52.24 17.47 -6.34
N ALA A 289 -51.28 16.71 -6.87
CA ALA A 289 -51.53 15.47 -7.62
C ALA A 289 -52.18 14.37 -6.76
N PHE A 290 -51.79 14.24 -5.49
CA PHE A 290 -52.39 13.27 -4.58
C PHE A 290 -53.83 13.65 -4.23
N ILE A 291 -54.08 14.92 -3.86
CA ILE A 291 -55.43 15.43 -3.54
C ILE A 291 -56.38 15.22 -4.73
N GLN A 292 -55.91 15.44 -5.95
CA GLN A 292 -56.69 15.29 -7.19
C GLN A 292 -57.37 13.91 -7.34
N ILE A 293 -56.83 12.84 -6.76
CA ILE A 293 -57.41 11.50 -6.84
C ILE A 293 -58.74 11.40 -6.08
N PHE A 294 -58.88 12.11 -4.96
CA PHE A 294 -60.00 11.98 -4.02
C PHE A 294 -61.14 12.99 -4.27
N VAL A 295 -60.93 13.93 -5.18
CA VAL A 295 -61.80 15.09 -5.34
C VAL A 295 -62.88 14.87 -6.41
N ASN A 296 -64.01 15.56 -6.27
CA ASN A 296 -65.09 15.60 -7.27
C ASN A 296 -64.72 16.48 -8.47
N ARG A 297 -65.56 16.52 -9.51
CA ARG A 297 -65.21 17.23 -10.74
C ARG A 297 -65.09 18.74 -10.55
N ALA A 298 -65.97 19.34 -9.76
CA ALA A 298 -65.94 20.78 -9.49
C ALA A 298 -64.61 21.22 -8.86
N ASN A 299 -64.19 20.60 -7.75
CA ASN A 299 -62.92 21.01 -7.12
C ASN A 299 -61.69 20.52 -7.91
N SER A 300 -61.84 19.52 -8.80
CA SER A 300 -60.75 19.15 -9.73
C SER A 300 -60.41 20.28 -10.70
N VAL A 301 -61.40 21.00 -11.22
CA VAL A 301 -61.17 22.21 -12.05
C VAL A 301 -60.51 23.32 -11.23
N MET A 302 -60.90 23.47 -9.96
CA MET A 302 -60.27 24.43 -9.05
C MET A 302 -58.78 24.10 -8.81
N LEU A 303 -58.45 22.83 -8.56
CA LEU A 303 -57.06 22.37 -8.41
C LEU A 303 -56.24 22.61 -9.68
N LEU A 304 -56.81 22.37 -10.86
CA LEU A 304 -56.16 22.68 -12.14
C LEU A 304 -55.80 24.17 -12.24
N ARG A 305 -56.70 25.09 -11.84
CA ARG A 305 -56.43 26.54 -11.87
C ARG A 305 -55.32 26.94 -10.90
N VAL A 306 -55.31 26.37 -9.69
CA VAL A 306 -54.23 26.56 -8.71
C VAL A 306 -52.89 26.10 -9.29
N TRP A 307 -52.88 24.92 -9.94
CA TRP A 307 -51.69 24.42 -10.62
C TRP A 307 -51.26 25.32 -11.79
N GLN A 308 -52.17 25.77 -12.66
CA GLN A 308 -51.86 26.67 -13.78
C GLN A 308 -51.18 27.95 -13.30
N GLY A 309 -51.70 28.59 -12.24
CA GLY A 309 -51.08 29.77 -11.64
C GLY A 309 -49.69 29.47 -11.06
N SER A 310 -49.53 28.32 -10.40
CA SER A 310 -48.23 27.91 -9.87
C SER A 310 -47.19 27.70 -10.97
N VAL A 311 -47.54 27.04 -12.09
CA VAL A 311 -46.62 26.78 -13.20
C VAL A 311 -46.12 28.08 -13.81
N LEU A 312 -46.99 29.07 -13.98
CA LEU A 312 -46.60 30.41 -14.46
C LEU A 312 -45.61 31.11 -13.52
N ALA A 313 -45.80 31.01 -12.20
CA ALA A 313 -44.85 31.54 -11.23
C ALA A 313 -43.49 30.81 -11.29
N PHE A 314 -43.49 29.48 -11.37
CA PHE A 314 -42.26 28.69 -11.44
C PHE A 314 -41.54 28.76 -12.80
N SER A 315 -42.26 29.17 -13.85
CA SER A 315 -41.66 29.52 -15.15
C SER A 315 -40.61 30.62 -15.01
N ILE A 316 -40.87 31.62 -14.16
CA ILE A 316 -39.93 32.71 -13.86
C ILE A 316 -38.67 32.15 -13.17
N VAL A 317 -38.83 31.22 -12.23
CA VAL A 317 -37.72 30.56 -11.53
C VAL A 317 -36.85 29.79 -12.52
N LEU A 318 -37.46 29.08 -13.47
CA LEU A 318 -36.75 28.33 -14.51
C LEU A 318 -35.89 29.27 -15.38
N PHE A 319 -36.44 30.41 -15.81
CA PHE A 319 -35.68 31.43 -16.54
C PHE A 319 -34.55 32.01 -15.68
N TYR A 320 -34.80 32.31 -14.41
CA TYR A 320 -33.77 32.79 -13.49
C TYR A 320 -32.60 31.81 -13.36
N ILE A 321 -32.87 30.50 -13.21
CA ILE A 321 -31.80 29.48 -13.13
C ILE A 321 -30.97 29.47 -14.41
N THR A 322 -31.63 29.50 -15.56
CA THR A 322 -30.99 29.44 -16.88
C THR A 322 -30.13 30.69 -17.15
N ILE A 323 -30.67 31.89 -16.91
CA ILE A 323 -29.94 33.15 -17.06
C ILE A 323 -28.76 33.21 -16.11
N ARG A 324 -28.92 32.82 -14.84
CA ARG A 324 -27.81 32.77 -13.88
C ARG A 324 -26.70 31.82 -14.32
N ALA A 325 -27.03 30.69 -14.96
CA ALA A 325 -26.03 29.76 -15.49
C ALA A 325 -25.26 30.38 -16.67
N ILE A 326 -25.93 31.15 -17.53
CA ILE A 326 -25.31 31.90 -18.63
C ILE A 326 -24.37 32.98 -18.10
N LEU A 327 -24.79 33.73 -17.07
CA LEU A 327 -23.96 34.75 -16.41
C LEU A 327 -22.70 34.14 -15.76
N LYS A 328 -22.77 32.88 -15.32
CA LYS A 328 -21.60 32.10 -14.88
C LYS A 328 -20.77 31.50 -16.03
N ASN A 329 -20.97 32.00 -17.24
CA ASN A 329 -20.28 31.59 -18.47
C ASN A 329 -20.40 30.09 -18.82
N ASN A 330 -21.49 29.44 -18.42
CA ASN A 330 -21.76 28.06 -18.81
C ASN A 330 -22.17 28.00 -20.29
N ARG A 331 -21.29 27.47 -21.15
CA ARG A 331 -21.53 27.33 -22.60
C ARG A 331 -22.72 26.42 -22.93
N ASP A 332 -22.98 25.43 -22.09
CA ASP A 332 -24.08 24.49 -22.28
C ASP A 332 -25.43 25.18 -21.98
N ALA A 333 -25.45 26.10 -21.00
CA ALA A 333 -26.63 26.92 -20.71
C ALA A 333 -27.00 27.87 -21.85
N LYS A 334 -26.01 28.49 -22.51
CA LYS A 334 -26.24 29.36 -23.67
C LYS A 334 -26.92 28.60 -24.81
N ARG A 335 -26.50 27.37 -25.07
CA ARG A 335 -27.06 26.52 -26.14
C ARG A 335 -28.45 26.00 -25.79
N LEU A 336 -28.67 25.62 -24.54
CA LEU A 336 -29.96 25.10 -24.09
C LEU A 336 -31.04 26.20 -23.97
N LEU A 337 -30.64 27.48 -23.88
CA LEU A 337 -31.57 28.62 -23.75
C LEU A 337 -32.63 28.66 -24.85
N ILE A 338 -32.23 28.42 -26.11
CA ILE A 338 -33.16 28.47 -27.26
C ILE A 338 -34.27 27.43 -27.08
N GLY A 339 -33.89 26.19 -26.77
CA GLY A 339 -34.84 25.11 -26.53
C GLY A 339 -35.76 25.38 -25.34
N ILE A 340 -35.22 25.91 -24.24
CA ILE A 340 -36.00 26.32 -23.07
C ILE A 340 -36.98 27.44 -23.43
N PHE A 341 -36.53 28.47 -24.15
CA PHE A 341 -37.37 29.60 -24.54
C PHE A 341 -38.58 29.16 -25.37
N PHE A 342 -38.37 28.34 -26.41
CA PHE A 342 -39.47 27.81 -27.23
C PHE A 342 -40.42 26.91 -26.44
N LEU A 343 -39.90 26.04 -25.59
CA LEU A 343 -40.72 25.20 -24.70
C LEU A 343 -41.58 26.05 -23.76
N MET A 344 -41.00 27.06 -23.13
CA MET A 344 -41.72 27.93 -22.19
C MET A 344 -42.75 28.80 -22.90
N PHE A 345 -42.40 29.40 -24.04
CA PHE A 345 -43.31 30.25 -24.82
C PHE A 345 -44.56 29.46 -25.23
N THR A 346 -44.37 28.27 -25.79
CA THR A 346 -45.48 27.41 -26.23
C THR A 346 -46.29 26.85 -25.05
N ALA A 347 -45.65 26.47 -23.94
CA ALA A 347 -46.35 26.00 -22.75
C ALA A 347 -47.17 27.11 -22.07
N ILE A 348 -46.63 28.33 -21.97
CA ILE A 348 -47.35 29.49 -21.42
C ILE A 348 -48.55 29.83 -22.31
N TRP A 349 -48.39 29.79 -23.64
CA TRP A 349 -49.49 30.00 -24.59
C TRP A 349 -50.64 29.01 -24.35
N ASP A 350 -50.33 27.71 -24.29
CA ASP A 350 -51.34 26.67 -24.08
C ASP A 350 -52.01 26.78 -22.71
N ILE A 351 -51.26 27.10 -21.65
CA ILE A 351 -51.80 27.29 -20.29
C ILE A 351 -52.75 28.49 -20.25
N LEU A 352 -52.36 29.63 -20.83
CA LEU A 352 -53.20 30.83 -20.86
C LEU A 352 -54.46 30.59 -21.70
N GLY A 353 -54.34 29.97 -22.87
CA GLY A 353 -55.47 29.61 -23.71
C GLY A 353 -56.41 28.58 -23.07
N ALA A 354 -55.89 27.67 -22.25
CA ALA A 354 -56.71 26.70 -21.51
C ALA A 354 -57.37 27.29 -20.25
N SER A 355 -56.79 28.33 -19.64
CA SER A 355 -57.29 28.93 -18.40
C SER A 355 -58.58 29.74 -18.55
N GLY A 356 -58.87 30.21 -19.77
CA GLY A 356 -60.01 31.09 -20.05
C GLY A 356 -59.89 32.50 -19.47
N MET A 357 -58.75 32.86 -18.86
CA MET A 357 -58.52 34.19 -18.27
C MET A 357 -58.32 35.29 -19.33
N ILE A 358 -57.84 34.90 -20.51
CA ILE A 358 -57.58 35.78 -21.66
C ILE A 358 -58.27 35.12 -22.87
N PRO A 359 -58.84 35.87 -23.83
CA PRO A 359 -59.45 35.32 -25.05
C PRO A 359 -58.39 34.77 -26.03
N LEU A 360 -57.52 33.89 -25.55
CA LEU A 360 -56.51 33.17 -26.32
C LEU A 360 -57.02 31.78 -26.65
N GLN A 361 -56.72 31.33 -27.86
CA GLN A 361 -57.08 29.99 -28.30
C GLN A 361 -56.04 28.96 -27.86
N ASN A 362 -56.49 27.81 -27.36
CA ASN A 362 -55.63 26.68 -27.06
C ASN A 362 -55.27 25.93 -28.36
N LEU A 363 -54.04 26.13 -28.84
CA LEU A 363 -53.53 25.59 -30.10
C LEU A 363 -52.68 24.31 -29.89
N ASN A 364 -52.51 23.85 -28.64
CA ASN A 364 -51.64 22.73 -28.26
C ASN A 364 -50.21 22.86 -28.83
N LEU A 365 -49.60 24.06 -28.76
CA LEU A 365 -48.27 24.36 -29.29
C LEU A 365 -47.13 23.73 -28.49
N SER A 366 -47.36 23.40 -27.22
CA SER A 366 -46.37 22.79 -26.32
C SER A 366 -45.76 21.51 -26.87
N ARG A 367 -46.53 20.76 -27.69
CA ARG A 367 -46.02 19.58 -28.42
C ARG A 367 -44.88 19.92 -29.36
N PHE A 368 -44.82 21.12 -29.95
CA PHE A 368 -43.70 21.53 -30.81
C PHE A 368 -42.58 22.19 -30.00
N GLY A 369 -42.92 22.90 -28.91
CA GLY A 369 -41.91 23.50 -28.03
C GLY A 369 -40.96 22.48 -27.42
N PHE A 370 -41.45 21.30 -27.05
CA PHE A 370 -40.60 20.24 -26.53
C PHE A 370 -39.64 19.67 -27.59
N LEU A 371 -40.01 19.67 -28.88
CA LEU A 371 -39.09 19.26 -29.96
C LEU A 371 -37.83 20.16 -29.98
N PHE A 372 -38.00 21.48 -29.88
CA PHE A 372 -36.87 22.41 -29.81
C PHE A 372 -36.01 22.20 -28.57
N PHE A 373 -36.63 21.84 -27.44
CA PHE A 373 -35.89 21.50 -26.23
C PHE A 373 -35.08 20.21 -26.37
N VAL A 374 -35.66 19.15 -26.96
CA VAL A 374 -34.97 17.88 -27.27
C VAL A 374 -33.78 18.11 -28.21
N LEU A 375 -33.95 18.92 -29.25
CA LEU A 375 -32.85 19.29 -30.16
C LEU A 375 -31.75 20.08 -29.41
N GLY A 376 -32.15 21.01 -28.53
CA GLY A 376 -31.22 21.79 -27.71
C GLY A 376 -30.35 20.91 -26.81
N ILE A 377 -30.93 19.94 -26.11
CA ILE A 377 -30.17 19.03 -25.25
C ILE A 377 -29.29 18.06 -26.05
N ALA A 378 -29.74 17.61 -27.23
CA ALA A 378 -28.94 16.76 -28.11
C ALA A 378 -27.64 17.47 -28.55
N VAL A 379 -27.73 18.74 -28.94
CA VAL A 379 -26.57 19.56 -29.29
C VAL A 379 -25.61 19.74 -28.10
N VAL A 380 -26.16 19.98 -26.91
CA VAL A 380 -25.35 20.12 -25.69
C VAL A 380 -24.60 18.82 -25.37
N LEU A 381 -25.28 17.67 -25.46
CA LEU A 381 -24.69 16.37 -25.17
C LEU A 381 -23.59 16.01 -26.18
N ALA A 382 -23.82 16.24 -27.48
CA ALA A 382 -22.84 15.99 -28.53
C ALA A 382 -21.55 16.80 -28.30
N ASN A 383 -21.69 18.09 -27.93
CA ASN A 383 -20.54 18.93 -27.63
C ASN A 383 -19.78 18.49 -26.37
N ARG A 384 -20.51 18.04 -25.34
CA ARG A 384 -19.90 17.53 -24.12
C ARG A 384 -19.11 16.24 -24.39
N PHE A 385 -19.65 15.36 -25.23
CA PHE A 385 -18.96 14.15 -25.69
C PHE A 385 -17.65 14.48 -26.41
N LEU A 386 -17.68 15.38 -27.39
CA LEU A 386 -16.49 15.80 -28.13
C LEU A 386 -15.39 16.38 -27.21
N ARG A 387 -15.77 17.20 -26.21
CA ARG A 387 -14.79 17.77 -25.26
C ARG A 387 -14.13 16.69 -24.41
N VAL A 388 -14.91 15.73 -23.90
CA VAL A 388 -14.39 14.63 -23.08
C VAL A 388 -13.47 13.73 -23.93
N HIS A 389 -13.85 13.43 -25.17
CA HIS A 389 -13.01 12.62 -26.06
C HIS A 389 -11.65 13.27 -26.32
N LYS A 390 -11.63 14.58 -26.61
CA LYS A 390 -10.40 15.33 -26.81
C LYS A 390 -9.50 15.34 -25.56
N GLN A 391 -10.09 15.49 -24.37
CA GLN A 391 -9.34 15.43 -23.11
C GLN A 391 -8.71 14.06 -22.87
N VAL A 392 -9.40 12.97 -23.25
CA VAL A 392 -8.87 11.61 -23.15
C VAL A 392 -7.70 11.41 -24.12
N GLU A 393 -7.81 11.88 -25.36
CA GLU A 393 -6.71 11.82 -26.33
C GLU A 393 -5.48 12.60 -25.85
N GLU A 394 -5.66 13.84 -25.37
CA GLU A 394 -4.57 14.67 -24.82
C GLU A 394 -3.91 14.03 -23.59
N LEU A 395 -4.69 13.39 -22.72
CA LEU A 395 -4.17 12.70 -21.54
C LEU A 395 -3.36 11.45 -21.93
N ASN A 396 -3.88 10.65 -22.86
CA ASN A 396 -3.19 9.45 -23.35
C ASN A 396 -1.84 9.80 -24.01
N ALA A 397 -1.80 10.84 -24.85
CA ALA A 397 -0.55 11.29 -25.46
C ALA A 397 0.49 11.77 -24.44
N ASN A 398 0.06 12.44 -23.37
CA ASN A 398 0.95 12.87 -22.29
C ASN A 398 1.44 11.71 -21.41
N LEU A 399 0.59 10.71 -21.15
CA LEU A 399 0.97 9.49 -20.44
C LEU A 399 2.04 8.71 -21.19
N GLU A 400 1.86 8.53 -22.50
CA GLU A 400 2.82 7.83 -23.35
C GLU A 400 4.20 8.50 -23.31
N ARG A 401 4.25 9.84 -23.42
CA ARG A 401 5.50 10.60 -23.28
C ARG A 401 6.17 10.37 -21.93
N LYS A 402 5.41 10.40 -20.82
CA LYS A 402 5.95 10.15 -19.47
C LYS A 402 6.49 8.73 -19.28
N VAL A 403 5.85 7.73 -19.89
CA VAL A 403 6.33 6.34 -19.83
C VAL A 403 7.69 6.22 -20.54
N VAL A 404 7.83 6.82 -21.72
CA VAL A 404 9.11 6.82 -22.45
C VAL A 404 10.21 7.52 -21.65
N GLU A 405 9.94 8.70 -21.09
CA GLU A 405 10.90 9.43 -20.24
C GLU A 405 11.36 8.58 -19.03
N ARG A 406 10.42 7.99 -18.28
CA ARG A 406 10.74 7.15 -17.12
C ARG A 406 11.49 5.87 -17.49
N THR A 407 11.18 5.28 -18.63
CA THR A 407 11.87 4.08 -19.12
C THR A 407 13.33 4.40 -19.45
N ASN A 408 13.59 5.56 -20.08
CA ASN A 408 14.95 6.00 -20.39
C ASN A 408 15.76 6.33 -19.13
N GLU A 409 15.17 7.06 -18.17
CA GLU A 409 15.83 7.35 -16.88
C GLU A 409 16.20 6.07 -16.12
N LEU A 410 15.29 5.08 -16.12
CA LEU A 410 15.52 3.80 -15.47
C LEU A 410 16.66 3.03 -16.16
N GLN A 411 16.66 2.99 -17.49
CA GLN A 411 17.69 2.31 -18.27
C GLN A 411 19.08 2.93 -18.03
N GLU A 412 19.16 4.27 -17.98
CA GLU A 412 20.40 4.98 -17.68
C GLU A 412 20.89 4.67 -16.26
N THR A 413 19.99 4.68 -15.28
CA THR A 413 20.31 4.34 -13.88
C THR A 413 20.80 2.89 -13.75
N LEU A 414 20.14 1.94 -14.39
CA LEU A 414 20.55 0.53 -14.38
C LEU A 414 21.93 0.33 -15.00
N THR A 415 22.19 1.00 -16.12
CA THR A 415 23.50 0.94 -16.80
C THR A 415 24.59 1.49 -15.86
N ARG A 416 24.34 2.64 -15.22
CA ARG A 416 25.26 3.25 -14.25
C ARG A 416 25.56 2.33 -13.06
N VAL A 417 24.53 1.69 -12.49
CA VAL A 417 24.69 0.75 -11.36
C VAL A 417 25.50 -0.47 -11.79
N GLN A 418 25.27 -0.99 -13.00
CA GLN A 418 26.01 -2.12 -13.53
C GLN A 418 27.49 -1.80 -13.78
N GLU A 419 27.79 -0.63 -14.33
CA GLU A 419 29.17 -0.14 -14.49
C GLU A 419 29.89 -0.01 -13.15
N LEU A 420 29.25 0.61 -12.15
CA LEU A 420 29.81 0.75 -10.80
C LEU A 420 30.06 -0.61 -10.13
N LYS A 421 29.15 -1.57 -10.32
CA LYS A 421 29.33 -2.94 -9.81
C LYS A 421 30.53 -3.63 -10.45
N ILE A 422 30.68 -3.53 -11.77
CA ILE A 422 31.83 -4.11 -12.48
C ILE A 422 33.14 -3.50 -11.97
N GLN A 423 33.16 -2.18 -11.74
CA GLN A 423 34.33 -1.50 -11.17
C GLN A 423 34.65 -2.01 -9.76
N GLN A 424 33.64 -2.09 -8.88
CA GLN A 424 33.78 -2.58 -7.52
C GLN A 424 34.25 -4.04 -7.46
N ASP A 425 33.67 -4.93 -8.27
CA ASP A 425 34.09 -6.34 -8.36
C ASP A 425 35.51 -6.45 -8.92
N GLY A 426 35.93 -5.52 -9.79
CA GLY A 426 37.31 -5.37 -10.24
C GLY A 426 38.28 -5.01 -9.12
N ASP A 427 37.91 -4.06 -8.25
CA ASP A 427 38.71 -3.67 -7.09
C ASP A 427 38.81 -4.84 -6.08
N TYR A 428 37.70 -5.53 -5.81
CA TYR A 428 37.70 -6.74 -4.97
C TYR A 428 38.59 -7.84 -5.54
N PHE A 429 38.55 -8.04 -6.86
CA PHE A 429 39.42 -9.00 -7.53
C PHE A 429 40.90 -8.68 -7.29
N LEU A 430 41.30 -7.42 -7.46
CA LEU A 430 42.68 -6.98 -7.24
C LEU A 430 43.11 -7.16 -5.78
N THR A 431 42.26 -6.83 -4.81
CA THR A 431 42.58 -7.06 -3.39
C THR A 431 42.68 -8.55 -3.05
N SER A 432 41.81 -9.41 -3.60
CA SER A 432 41.90 -10.86 -3.36
C SER A 432 43.23 -11.44 -3.85
N LEU A 433 43.76 -10.93 -4.97
CA LEU A 433 45.09 -11.33 -5.47
C LEU A 433 46.24 -10.95 -4.55
N LEU A 434 46.06 -9.94 -3.70
CA LEU A 434 47.06 -9.54 -2.69
C LEU A 434 46.92 -10.34 -1.39
N LEU A 435 45.71 -10.78 -1.04
CA LEU A 435 45.45 -11.58 0.16
C LEU A 435 45.78 -13.07 -0.03
N ASP A 436 45.47 -13.65 -1.19
CA ASP A 436 45.69 -15.08 -1.46
C ASP A 436 47.14 -15.55 -1.17
N PRO A 437 48.21 -14.81 -1.53
CA PRO A 437 49.59 -15.24 -1.23
C PRO A 437 49.96 -15.14 0.26
N LEU A 438 49.21 -14.35 1.03
CA LEU A 438 49.37 -14.21 2.48
C LEU A 438 48.71 -15.40 3.19
N ASN A 439 47.52 -15.80 2.73
CA ASN A 439 46.73 -16.90 3.30
C ASN A 439 47.24 -18.29 2.86
N ASP A 440 48.55 -18.50 3.00
CA ASP A 440 49.24 -19.72 2.57
C ASP A 440 49.72 -20.52 3.78
N SER A 441 48.91 -21.51 4.19
CA SER A 441 49.24 -22.46 5.24
C SER A 441 50.25 -23.54 4.82
N LYS A 442 50.59 -23.63 3.52
CA LYS A 442 51.45 -24.69 2.96
C LYS A 442 52.93 -24.34 2.94
N LYS A 443 53.34 -23.21 3.54
CA LYS A 443 54.74 -22.77 3.57
C LYS A 443 55.60 -23.52 4.59
N SER A 444 55.01 -24.08 5.64
CA SER A 444 55.76 -24.85 6.65
C SER A 444 56.13 -26.24 6.14
N ARG A 445 57.33 -26.70 6.50
CA ARG A 445 57.92 -27.98 6.06
C ARG A 445 58.23 -28.93 7.23
N SER A 446 57.55 -28.77 8.36
CA SER A 446 57.81 -29.59 9.54
C SER A 446 57.33 -31.04 9.37
N GLU A 447 58.17 -32.01 9.72
CA GLU A 447 57.79 -33.43 9.77
C GLU A 447 57.07 -33.79 11.08
N MET A 448 57.22 -32.97 12.13
CA MET A 448 56.66 -33.24 13.47
C MET A 448 55.32 -32.56 13.72
N ILE A 449 54.90 -31.63 12.85
CA ILE A 449 53.68 -30.84 13.02
C ILE A 449 52.79 -31.02 11.79
N GLY A 450 51.61 -31.60 11.98
CA GLY A 450 50.57 -31.73 10.97
C GLY A 450 49.70 -30.47 10.93
N ILE A 451 49.57 -29.85 9.76
CA ILE A 451 48.82 -28.60 9.59
C ILE A 451 47.70 -28.80 8.58
N GLN A 452 46.49 -28.42 8.98
CA GLN A 452 45.36 -28.27 8.06
C GLN A 452 44.70 -26.92 8.33
N SER A 453 44.27 -26.23 7.28
CA SER A 453 43.61 -24.94 7.39
C SER A 453 42.39 -24.89 6.50
N TYR A 454 41.33 -24.25 6.98
CA TYR A 454 40.14 -23.93 6.22
C TYR A 454 39.89 -22.42 6.31
N THR A 455 39.56 -21.80 5.18
CA THR A 455 39.19 -20.39 5.10
C THR A 455 38.00 -20.25 4.16
N LYS A 456 36.94 -19.57 4.59
CA LYS A 456 35.79 -19.18 3.77
C LYS A 456 35.41 -17.76 4.13
N GLN A 457 35.49 -16.84 3.17
CA GLN A 457 35.07 -15.46 3.40
C GLN A 457 33.59 -15.31 2.99
N LYS A 458 32.86 -14.46 3.70
CA LYS A 458 31.44 -14.17 3.47
C LYS A 458 31.17 -13.53 2.12
N LYS A 459 32.08 -12.68 1.64
CA LYS A 459 31.90 -11.98 0.36
C LYS A 459 32.51 -12.77 -0.78
N GLU A 460 31.64 -13.47 -1.49
CA GLU A 460 31.93 -14.14 -2.75
C GLU A 460 31.51 -13.26 -3.94
N PHE A 461 32.32 -13.23 -4.98
CA PHE A 461 32.05 -12.48 -6.21
C PHE A 461 32.65 -13.18 -7.42
N GLU A 462 32.03 -12.98 -8.58
CA GLU A 462 32.54 -13.47 -9.86
C GLU A 462 33.08 -12.30 -10.68
N PHE A 463 34.34 -12.39 -11.09
CA PHE A 463 34.94 -11.40 -11.97
C PHE A 463 35.75 -12.10 -13.07
N LYS A 464 35.43 -11.78 -14.33
CA LYS A 464 36.07 -12.38 -15.52
C LYS A 464 36.05 -13.91 -15.52
N GLY A 465 34.93 -14.53 -15.12
CA GLY A 465 34.75 -15.99 -15.09
C GLY A 465 35.52 -16.70 -13.97
N LYS A 466 36.08 -15.95 -13.02
CA LYS A 466 36.73 -16.50 -11.81
C LYS A 466 35.88 -16.14 -10.60
N THR A 467 35.59 -17.13 -9.78
CA THR A 467 34.96 -16.94 -8.48
C THR A 467 36.07 -16.69 -7.46
N LYS A 468 35.95 -15.60 -6.70
CA LYS A 468 36.90 -15.17 -5.68
C LYS A 468 36.16 -14.74 -4.42
N GLU A 469 36.92 -14.74 -3.33
CA GLU A 469 36.45 -14.42 -1.99
C GLU A 469 37.32 -13.30 -1.41
N ILE A 470 36.71 -12.45 -0.58
CA ILE A 470 37.40 -11.34 0.09
C ILE A 470 36.81 -11.12 1.48
N GLY A 471 37.66 -10.97 2.50
CA GLY A 471 37.21 -10.74 3.87
C GLY A 471 38.36 -10.48 4.84
N GLY A 472 38.04 -10.43 6.13
CA GLY A 472 38.92 -10.02 7.22
C GLY A 472 39.75 -11.11 7.85
N ASP A 473 39.43 -12.38 7.57
CA ASP A 473 40.09 -13.50 8.22
C ASP A 473 41.35 -13.96 7.50
N LEU A 474 42.39 -14.27 8.28
CA LEU A 474 43.68 -14.67 7.75
C LEU A 474 44.37 -15.72 8.63
N ILE A 475 44.92 -16.74 7.98
CA ILE A 475 45.83 -17.71 8.60
C ILE A 475 47.20 -17.57 7.95
N ILE A 476 48.25 -17.38 8.75
CA ILE A 476 49.64 -17.45 8.28
C ILE A 476 50.40 -18.48 9.12
N CYS A 477 51.14 -19.33 8.43
CA CYS A 477 52.04 -20.31 9.03
C CYS A 477 53.41 -20.27 8.34
N ASP A 478 54.49 -20.36 9.11
CA ASP A 478 55.88 -20.40 8.59
C ASP A 478 56.79 -21.11 9.62
N ASP A 479 58.07 -21.26 9.32
CA ASP A 479 59.06 -21.86 10.21
C ASP A 479 60.13 -20.83 10.60
N ILE A 480 60.51 -20.76 11.87
CA ILE A 480 61.61 -19.89 12.33
C ILE A 480 62.61 -20.66 13.19
N VAL A 481 63.81 -20.11 13.32
CA VAL A 481 64.85 -20.65 14.20
C VAL A 481 65.13 -19.63 15.29
N LEU A 482 64.97 -20.04 16.55
CA LEU A 482 65.29 -19.24 17.73
C LEU A 482 66.27 -20.02 18.61
N ASN A 483 67.41 -19.42 18.95
CA ASN A 483 68.48 -20.01 19.75
C ASN A 483 68.91 -21.41 19.26
N GLY A 484 68.99 -21.59 17.93
CA GLY A 484 69.38 -22.85 17.29
C GLY A 484 68.30 -23.94 17.28
N LYS A 485 67.11 -23.68 17.82
CA LYS A 485 65.96 -24.59 17.83
C LYS A 485 64.94 -24.16 16.78
N LYS A 486 64.28 -25.15 16.16
CA LYS A 486 63.22 -24.92 15.18
C LYS A 486 61.87 -24.72 15.86
N TYR A 487 61.14 -23.72 15.39
CA TYR A 487 59.79 -23.42 15.84
C TYR A 487 58.87 -23.27 14.64
N PHE A 488 57.71 -23.89 14.73
CA PHE A 488 56.58 -23.59 13.88
C PHE A 488 55.87 -22.35 14.38
N VAL A 489 55.70 -21.34 13.54
CA VAL A 489 55.00 -20.10 13.88
C VAL A 489 53.65 -20.04 13.18
N PHE A 490 52.63 -19.61 13.91
CA PHE A 490 51.29 -19.40 13.36
C PHE A 490 50.65 -18.13 13.89
N ILE A 491 49.78 -17.55 13.07
CA ILE A 491 48.79 -16.56 13.48
C ILE A 491 47.45 -16.91 12.81
N ASN A 492 46.37 -16.88 13.58
CA ASN A 492 45.01 -16.78 13.07
C ASN A 492 44.49 -15.41 13.52
N GLY A 493 43.99 -14.63 12.58
CA GLY A 493 43.44 -13.31 12.89
C GLY A 493 42.17 -13.01 12.13
N ASP A 494 41.28 -12.27 12.78
CA ASP A 494 40.06 -11.71 12.24
C ASP A 494 40.14 -10.18 12.36
N ALA A 495 40.12 -9.50 11.21
CA ALA A 495 40.15 -8.05 11.13
C ALA A 495 38.74 -7.45 11.07
N MET A 496 38.52 -6.43 11.91
CA MET A 496 37.24 -5.75 12.06
C MET A 496 36.64 -5.28 10.72
N GLY A 497 35.40 -5.68 10.49
CA GLY A 497 34.63 -5.34 9.30
C GLY A 497 34.56 -6.52 8.35
N LYS A 498 33.79 -6.37 7.27
CA LYS A 498 33.57 -7.43 6.28
C LYS A 498 33.96 -6.96 4.89
N SER A 499 34.17 -7.89 3.97
CA SER A 499 34.53 -7.57 2.58
C SER A 499 35.80 -6.69 2.52
N ILE A 500 35.74 -5.51 1.89
CA ILE A 500 36.91 -4.66 1.63
C ILE A 500 37.56 -4.06 2.88
N GLN A 501 36.77 -3.72 3.90
CA GLN A 501 37.31 -3.14 5.13
C GLN A 501 38.10 -4.19 5.91
N GLY A 502 37.48 -5.36 6.15
CA GLY A 502 38.16 -6.51 6.76
C GLY A 502 39.41 -6.90 5.96
N ALA A 503 39.29 -6.99 4.63
CA ALA A 503 40.42 -7.30 3.75
C ALA A 503 41.59 -6.31 3.87
N GLY A 504 41.31 -5.02 4.06
CA GLY A 504 42.34 -4.02 4.32
C GLY A 504 43.08 -4.29 5.64
N GLY A 505 42.35 -4.65 6.70
CA GLY A 505 42.95 -5.03 7.98
C GLY A 505 43.76 -6.33 7.91
N ALA A 506 43.22 -7.36 7.25
CA ALA A 506 43.90 -8.63 7.01
C ALA A 506 45.20 -8.44 6.22
N LEU A 507 45.21 -7.58 5.20
CA LEU A 507 46.40 -7.29 4.40
C LEU A 507 47.49 -6.63 5.26
N VAL A 508 47.13 -5.66 6.10
CA VAL A 508 48.09 -5.00 7.01
C VAL A 508 48.64 -6.02 8.02
N LEU A 509 47.77 -6.80 8.67
CA LEU A 509 48.18 -7.85 9.60
C LEU A 509 49.18 -8.80 8.94
N GLY A 510 48.84 -9.32 7.76
CA GLY A 510 49.63 -10.31 7.07
C GLY A 510 50.99 -9.81 6.61
N VAL A 511 51.04 -8.60 6.05
CA VAL A 511 52.30 -7.99 5.59
C VAL A 511 53.24 -7.71 6.76
N VAL A 512 52.73 -7.15 7.85
CA VAL A 512 53.54 -6.85 9.05
C VAL A 512 54.06 -8.13 9.68
N PHE A 513 53.19 -9.13 9.85
CA PHE A 513 53.56 -10.40 10.47
C PHE A 513 54.60 -11.16 9.63
N LEU A 514 54.40 -11.27 8.32
CA LEU A 514 55.39 -11.89 7.42
C LEU A 514 56.71 -11.13 7.40
N SER A 515 56.68 -9.78 7.44
CA SER A 515 57.89 -8.97 7.57
C SER A 515 58.65 -9.31 8.86
N PHE A 516 57.95 -9.49 9.97
CA PHE A 516 58.53 -9.90 11.26
C PHE A 516 59.19 -11.29 11.18
N ILE A 517 58.52 -12.25 10.55
CA ILE A 517 59.04 -13.61 10.33
C ILE A 517 60.28 -13.57 9.45
N LYS A 518 60.22 -12.90 8.29
CA LYS A 518 61.35 -12.84 7.34
C LYS A 518 62.55 -12.14 7.94
N ARG A 519 62.33 -11.09 8.73
CA ARG A 519 63.39 -10.44 9.50
C ARG A 519 64.04 -11.38 10.50
N THR A 520 63.26 -12.25 11.14
CA THR A 520 63.77 -13.28 12.05
C THR A 520 64.59 -14.34 11.31
N GLN A 521 64.16 -14.76 10.12
CA GLN A 521 64.88 -15.76 9.31
C GLN A 521 66.24 -15.23 8.81
N VAL A 522 66.39 -13.92 8.61
CA VAL A 522 67.62 -13.31 8.05
C VAL A 522 68.57 -12.77 9.12
N ILE A 523 68.05 -12.15 10.19
CA ILE A 523 68.86 -11.41 11.17
C ILE A 523 69.20 -12.27 12.39
N LEU A 524 70.49 -12.53 12.60
CA LEU A 524 71.00 -13.33 13.75
C LEU A 524 70.56 -12.79 15.12
N GLU A 525 70.52 -11.47 15.30
CA GLU A 525 70.03 -10.85 16.55
C GLU A 525 68.55 -11.16 16.84
N SER A 526 67.74 -11.35 15.79
CA SER A 526 66.35 -11.76 15.97
C SER A 526 66.24 -13.25 16.33
N GLN A 527 67.17 -14.08 15.84
CA GLN A 527 67.25 -15.50 16.16
C GLN A 527 67.76 -15.76 17.58
N SER A 528 68.52 -14.85 18.19
CA SER A 528 69.02 -15.02 19.56
C SER A 528 67.96 -14.76 20.65
N LYS A 529 66.73 -14.42 20.27
CA LYS A 529 65.63 -14.12 21.19
C LYS A 529 64.99 -15.40 21.73
N SER A 530 64.48 -15.34 22.96
CA SER A 530 63.63 -16.41 23.51
C SER A 530 62.26 -16.40 22.83
N PRO A 531 61.53 -17.53 22.80
CA PRO A 531 60.19 -17.60 22.21
C PRO A 531 59.20 -16.63 22.89
N GLU A 532 59.25 -16.46 24.20
CA GLU A 532 58.36 -15.53 24.93
C GLU A 532 58.65 -14.08 24.55
N ARG A 533 59.93 -13.74 24.41
CA ARG A 533 60.34 -12.39 24.00
C ARG A 533 59.95 -12.13 22.56
N TRP A 534 60.12 -13.11 21.67
CA TRP A 534 59.77 -13.00 20.26
C TRP A 534 58.26 -12.73 20.08
N ILE A 535 57.39 -13.52 20.71
CA ILE A 535 55.93 -13.34 20.66
C ILE A 535 55.53 -11.97 21.19
N LYS A 536 56.10 -11.57 22.33
CA LYS A 536 55.81 -10.29 22.95
C LYS A 536 56.20 -9.10 22.08
N GLU A 537 57.39 -9.13 21.47
CA GLU A 537 57.84 -8.07 20.55
C GLU A 537 56.99 -8.04 19.28
N CYS A 538 56.61 -9.20 18.73
CA CYS A 538 55.71 -9.31 17.58
C CYS A 538 54.35 -8.67 17.87
N PHE A 539 53.75 -9.00 19.02
CA PHE A 539 52.49 -8.39 19.45
C PHE A 539 52.60 -6.87 19.58
N TYR A 540 53.67 -6.34 20.18
CA TYR A 540 53.83 -4.88 20.30
C TYR A 540 54.02 -4.19 18.94
N GLU A 541 54.68 -4.82 17.98
CA GLU A 541 54.81 -4.25 16.63
C GLU A 541 53.45 -4.19 15.92
N LEU A 542 52.67 -5.27 16.00
CA LEU A 542 51.29 -5.29 15.52
C LEU A 542 50.42 -4.24 16.22
N GLN A 543 50.43 -4.20 17.56
CA GLN A 543 49.70 -3.21 18.37
C GLN A 543 50.04 -1.78 17.97
N THR A 544 51.32 -1.46 17.83
CA THR A 544 51.76 -0.09 17.49
C THR A 544 51.25 0.34 16.12
N ILE A 545 51.26 -0.58 15.14
CA ILE A 545 50.76 -0.29 13.79
C ILE A 545 49.24 -0.13 13.80
N PHE A 546 48.51 -1.00 14.49
CA PHE A 546 47.05 -0.91 14.54
C PHE A 546 46.53 0.24 15.41
N GLU A 547 47.25 0.66 16.46
CA GLU A 547 46.93 1.87 17.23
C GLU A 547 46.95 3.12 16.34
N SER A 548 47.73 3.12 15.26
CA SER A 548 47.77 4.24 14.30
C SER A 548 46.48 4.39 13.47
N PHE A 549 45.63 3.36 13.42
CA PHE A 549 44.29 3.43 12.83
C PHE A 549 43.25 4.11 13.74
N ASP A 550 43.65 4.56 14.92
CA ASP A 550 42.82 5.36 15.83
C ASP A 550 41.48 4.70 16.21
N GLY A 551 41.48 3.36 16.36
CA GLY A 551 40.28 2.57 16.65
C GLY A 551 39.34 2.33 15.46
N SER A 552 39.68 2.82 14.25
CA SER A 552 38.92 2.57 13.02
C SER A 552 39.09 1.14 12.49
N MET A 553 40.13 0.44 12.93
CA MET A 553 40.44 -0.94 12.60
C MET A 553 41.02 -1.61 13.84
N LEU A 554 40.46 -2.75 14.22
CA LEU A 554 40.92 -3.60 15.31
C LEU A 554 41.04 -5.03 14.78
N VAL A 555 41.89 -5.85 15.39
CA VAL A 555 42.06 -7.24 14.96
C VAL A 555 42.08 -8.15 16.17
N SER A 556 41.24 -9.18 16.14
CA SER A 556 41.33 -10.30 17.07
C SER A 556 42.38 -11.28 16.56
N VAL A 557 43.30 -11.76 17.40
CA VAL A 557 44.31 -12.74 16.95
C VAL A 557 44.64 -13.78 18.01
N VAL A 558 45.00 -14.97 17.53
CA VAL A 558 45.81 -15.94 18.27
C VAL A 558 47.14 -16.10 17.56
N LEU A 559 48.22 -15.81 18.28
CA LEU A 559 49.61 -15.85 17.81
C LEU A 559 50.39 -16.84 18.64
N GLY A 560 51.15 -17.75 18.01
CA GLY A 560 51.96 -18.71 18.76
C GLY A 560 53.14 -19.32 18.01
N LEU A 561 53.94 -20.04 18.79
CA LEU A 561 55.13 -20.79 18.42
C LEU A 561 55.04 -22.19 19.02
N VAL A 562 55.31 -23.23 18.23
CA VAL A 562 55.48 -24.60 18.72
C VAL A 562 56.93 -25.02 18.50
N GLU A 563 57.65 -25.37 19.56
CA GLU A 563 58.98 -25.97 19.45
C GLU A 563 58.84 -27.41 18.92
N GLU A 564 59.46 -27.72 17.78
CA GLU A 564 59.24 -29.00 17.08
C GLU A 564 59.60 -30.23 17.93
N GLU A 565 60.77 -30.20 18.57
CA GLU A 565 61.34 -31.35 19.28
C GLU A 565 60.64 -31.63 20.62
N THR A 566 60.20 -30.59 21.33
CA THR A 566 59.69 -30.70 22.70
C THR A 566 58.16 -30.63 22.78
N GLY A 567 57.49 -30.14 21.74
CA GLY A 567 56.04 -29.92 21.75
C GLY A 567 55.60 -28.76 22.64
N VAL A 568 56.51 -27.87 23.04
CA VAL A 568 56.15 -26.72 23.87
C VAL A 568 55.51 -25.65 23.00
N LEU A 569 54.25 -25.34 23.29
CA LEU A 569 53.48 -24.25 22.71
C LEU A 569 53.68 -22.99 23.55
N TYR A 570 54.12 -21.92 22.90
CA TYR A 570 54.11 -20.55 23.42
C TYR A 570 53.08 -19.76 22.63
N TYR A 571 52.09 -19.15 23.29
CA TYR A 571 51.06 -18.41 22.55
C TYR A 571 50.43 -17.29 23.36
N LEU A 572 49.69 -16.42 22.68
CA LEU A 572 48.78 -15.46 23.28
C LEU A 572 47.48 -15.42 22.48
N ASN A 573 46.41 -14.99 23.14
CA ASN A 573 45.11 -14.77 22.55
C ASN A 573 44.67 -13.35 22.89
N ALA A 574 44.39 -12.54 21.86
CA ALA A 574 43.97 -11.15 21.95
C ALA A 574 42.51 -11.01 21.47
N GLU A 575 41.56 -11.24 22.38
CA GLU A 575 40.11 -11.20 22.14
C GLU A 575 39.65 -11.97 20.88
N HIS A 576 40.31 -13.09 20.60
CA HIS A 576 39.90 -14.06 19.58
C HIS A 576 39.22 -15.26 20.28
N PRO A 577 38.41 -16.06 19.57
CA PRO A 577 37.76 -17.21 20.20
C PRO A 577 38.76 -18.17 20.85
N TRP A 578 38.35 -18.80 21.95
CA TRP A 578 39.24 -19.64 22.75
C TRP A 578 39.83 -20.81 21.95
N THR A 579 41.10 -21.11 22.18
CA THR A 579 41.76 -22.22 21.52
C THR A 579 41.25 -23.54 22.09
N VAL A 580 41.05 -24.53 21.21
CA VAL A 580 40.50 -25.83 21.60
C VAL A 580 41.58 -26.89 21.53
N LEU A 581 41.82 -27.58 22.63
CA LEU A 581 42.63 -28.79 22.70
C LEU A 581 41.72 -30.01 22.50
N TYR A 582 42.09 -30.88 21.57
CA TYR A 582 41.48 -32.19 21.38
C TYR A 582 42.50 -33.27 21.73
N ARG A 583 42.25 -33.97 22.83
CA ARG A 583 43.12 -35.01 23.39
C ARG A 583 42.29 -36.21 23.79
N ASP A 584 42.75 -37.42 23.44
CA ASP A 584 42.10 -38.68 23.82
C ASP A 584 40.60 -38.75 23.49
N GLY A 585 40.16 -38.10 22.41
CA GLY A 585 38.75 -38.06 22.01
C GLY A 585 37.90 -36.99 22.67
N VAL A 586 38.51 -36.07 23.45
CA VAL A 586 37.79 -35.03 24.19
C VAL A 586 38.33 -33.64 23.83
N ALA A 587 37.43 -32.75 23.44
CA ALA A 587 37.67 -31.34 23.19
C ALA A 587 37.44 -30.49 24.45
N SER A 588 38.41 -29.62 24.77
CA SER A 588 38.34 -28.66 25.87
C SER A 588 39.03 -27.35 25.49
N PHE A 589 38.64 -26.23 26.12
CA PHE A 589 39.36 -24.96 25.95
C PHE A 589 40.73 -24.99 26.64
N LEU A 590 41.72 -24.31 26.05
CA LEU A 590 43.07 -24.17 26.61
C LEU A 590 43.18 -22.97 27.56
N GLU A 591 42.35 -21.94 27.35
CA GLU A 591 42.27 -20.76 28.20
C GLU A 591 41.08 -20.80 29.17
N ASP A 592 41.31 -20.32 30.40
CA ASP A 592 40.24 -20.03 31.37
C ASP A 592 39.79 -18.55 31.37
N GLU A 593 40.63 -17.65 30.81
CA GLU A 593 40.38 -16.20 30.80
C GLU A 593 41.12 -15.47 29.67
N LEU A 594 40.50 -14.43 29.10
CA LEU A 594 41.11 -13.53 28.10
C LEU A 594 41.57 -12.22 28.75
N GLU A 595 42.87 -12.10 28.99
CA GLU A 595 43.46 -10.90 29.61
C GLU A 595 43.76 -9.77 28.60
N LEU A 596 43.87 -10.11 27.31
CA LEU A 596 44.24 -9.18 26.23
C LEU A 596 43.03 -8.80 25.38
N ARG A 597 42.87 -7.49 25.17
CA ARG A 597 41.96 -6.88 24.18
C ARG A 597 42.48 -7.02 22.76
N LYS A 598 41.60 -6.78 21.77
CA LYS A 598 41.96 -6.77 20.33
C LYS A 598 43.11 -5.81 20.05
N ILE A 599 43.96 -6.20 19.11
CA ILE A 599 45.09 -5.41 18.62
C ILE A 599 44.57 -4.09 18.02
N GLY A 600 45.21 -2.98 18.40
CA GLY A 600 44.82 -1.61 18.04
C GLY A 600 44.08 -0.83 19.14
N THR A 601 43.69 -1.51 20.23
CA THR A 601 43.01 -0.87 21.37
C THR A 601 43.99 0.02 22.14
N LYS A 602 43.69 1.33 22.24
CA LYS A 602 44.56 2.28 22.97
C LYS A 602 44.66 1.94 24.46
N GLY A 603 45.85 2.10 25.03
CA GLY A 603 46.08 2.02 26.48
C GLY A 603 46.49 0.64 26.99
N MET A 604 46.80 -0.32 26.10
CA MET A 604 47.27 -1.67 26.46
C MET A 604 48.76 -1.74 26.85
N ALA A 605 49.43 -0.61 27.09
CA ALA A 605 50.87 -0.55 27.29
C ALA A 605 51.33 -1.26 28.59
N GLY A 606 51.72 -2.54 28.50
CA GLY A 606 52.56 -3.20 29.50
C GLY A 606 52.21 -4.64 29.91
N ASP A 607 51.01 -5.14 29.56
CA ASP A 607 50.40 -6.29 30.27
C ASP A 607 50.26 -7.56 29.42
N VAL A 608 51.14 -7.73 28.43
CA VAL A 608 51.16 -8.93 27.58
C VAL A 608 51.70 -10.13 28.34
N ARG A 609 50.83 -11.15 28.47
CA ARG A 609 51.12 -12.46 29.04
C ARG A 609 51.23 -13.51 27.93
N VAL A 610 52.37 -14.20 27.87
CA VAL A 610 52.59 -15.35 26.97
C VAL A 610 52.28 -16.62 27.75
N ARG A 611 51.31 -17.39 27.28
CA ARG A 611 50.94 -18.70 27.83
C ARG A 611 51.92 -19.75 27.31
N VAL A 612 52.24 -20.72 28.17
CA VAL A 612 53.14 -21.84 27.85
C VAL A 612 52.41 -23.13 28.17
N PHE A 613 52.27 -24.00 27.18
CA PHE A 613 51.60 -25.30 27.28
C PHE A 613 52.46 -26.39 26.67
N VAL A 614 52.38 -27.61 27.18
CA VAL A 614 53.19 -28.75 26.69
C VAL A 614 52.26 -29.75 26.01
N LEU A 615 52.47 -29.95 24.71
CA LEU A 615 51.70 -30.91 23.92
C LEU A 615 52.14 -32.34 24.19
N GLU A 616 51.18 -33.25 24.02
CA GLU A 616 51.37 -34.70 24.03
C GLU A 616 51.27 -35.24 22.61
N LYS A 617 51.87 -36.41 22.40
CA LYS A 617 51.86 -37.03 21.08
C LYS A 617 50.42 -37.27 20.63
N GLY A 618 50.06 -36.69 19.49
CA GLY A 618 48.72 -36.80 18.91
C GLY A 618 47.75 -35.71 19.38
N ASP A 619 48.18 -34.77 20.23
CA ASP A 619 47.38 -33.60 20.56
C ASP A 619 47.07 -32.79 19.32
N VAL A 620 45.82 -32.34 19.22
CA VAL A 620 45.37 -31.44 18.17
C VAL A 620 44.86 -30.15 18.79
N ILE A 621 45.33 -29.01 18.27
CA ILE A 621 44.85 -27.68 18.64
C ILE A 621 44.05 -27.10 17.48
N PHE A 622 42.85 -26.60 17.78
CA PHE A 622 42.04 -25.82 16.86
C PHE A 622 42.01 -24.34 17.26
N ILE A 623 42.26 -23.50 16.27
CA ILE A 623 42.22 -22.04 16.38
C ILE A 623 41.33 -21.54 15.25
N GLY A 624 40.28 -20.77 15.56
CA GLY A 624 39.40 -20.26 14.53
C GLY A 624 38.78 -18.92 14.89
N SER A 625 38.37 -18.20 13.84
CA SER A 625 37.68 -16.92 13.95
C SER A 625 36.27 -17.06 14.53
N ASP A 626 35.67 -15.91 14.84
CA ASP A 626 34.33 -15.81 15.41
C ASP A 626 33.26 -16.45 14.52
N GLY A 627 33.47 -16.54 13.19
CA GLY A 627 32.57 -17.26 12.28
C GLY A 627 32.28 -18.72 12.65
N ARG A 628 33.12 -19.37 13.47
CA ARG A 628 32.85 -20.73 13.98
C ARG A 628 31.75 -20.76 15.04
N ASP A 629 31.56 -19.64 15.74
CA ASP A 629 30.61 -19.45 16.83
C ASP A 629 29.38 -18.62 16.35
N ASP A 630 29.57 -17.70 15.40
CA ASP A 630 28.59 -16.79 14.79
C ASP A 630 27.64 -17.47 13.77
N LEU A 631 26.88 -18.45 14.26
CA LEU A 631 25.92 -19.21 13.47
C LEU A 631 24.50 -18.63 13.56
N ILE A 632 23.85 -18.46 12.41
CA ILE A 632 22.43 -18.12 12.32
C ILE A 632 21.64 -19.42 12.33
N LEU A 633 20.91 -19.65 13.42
CA LEU A 633 20.05 -20.80 13.63
C LEU A 633 18.69 -20.55 12.94
N GLU A 634 18.25 -21.48 12.09
CA GLU A 634 16.92 -21.40 11.50
C GLU A 634 15.86 -21.67 12.57
N SER A 635 14.90 -20.76 12.76
CA SER A 635 13.79 -20.97 13.70
C SER A 635 12.46 -20.53 13.13
N GLY A 636 11.63 -21.52 12.81
CA GLY A 636 10.16 -21.46 12.79
C GLY A 636 9.46 -20.50 11.81
N PRO A 637 8.14 -20.67 11.60
CA PRO A 637 7.34 -19.91 10.65
C PRO A 637 7.21 -18.39 10.94
N ASP A 638 7.79 -17.89 12.03
CA ASP A 638 7.76 -16.48 12.46
C ASP A 638 8.94 -15.64 11.93
N GLY A 639 9.92 -16.26 11.26
CA GLY A 639 10.95 -15.55 10.49
C GLY A 639 12.00 -14.76 11.29
N PHE A 640 12.07 -14.92 12.61
CA PHE A 640 13.12 -14.31 13.44
C PHE A 640 14.43 -15.08 13.32
N ARG A 641 15.52 -14.37 13.00
CA ARG A 641 16.89 -14.92 12.99
C ARG A 641 17.40 -15.00 14.42
N VAL A 642 17.71 -16.20 14.89
CA VAL A 642 18.33 -16.44 16.20
C VAL A 642 19.82 -16.69 15.99
N MET A 643 20.66 -16.00 16.76
CA MET A 643 22.12 -16.15 16.70
C MET A 643 22.56 -17.14 17.79
N ASN A 644 23.56 -17.96 17.49
CA ASN A 644 24.16 -18.81 18.50
C ASN A 644 24.92 -17.96 19.53
N GLU A 645 24.64 -18.17 20.82
CA GLU A 645 25.33 -17.52 21.95
C GLU A 645 26.15 -18.54 22.77
N ASP A 646 26.11 -19.82 22.40
CA ASP A 646 26.81 -20.91 23.10
C ASP A 646 28.14 -21.24 22.41
N GLU A 647 29.23 -20.73 22.97
CA GLU A 647 30.61 -21.01 22.52
C GLU A 647 31.01 -22.49 22.74
N THR A 648 30.35 -23.21 23.64
CA THR A 648 30.64 -24.65 23.87
C THR A 648 30.13 -25.53 22.73
N LYS A 649 29.30 -24.98 21.85
CA LYS A 649 28.81 -25.65 20.65
C LYS A 649 29.94 -26.10 19.74
N PHE A 650 30.98 -25.28 19.59
CA PHE A 650 32.14 -25.63 18.78
C PHE A 650 32.88 -26.85 19.38
N LEU A 651 32.99 -26.98 20.70
CA LEU A 651 33.57 -28.16 21.36
C LEU A 651 32.77 -29.44 21.04
N GLN A 652 31.44 -29.36 21.08
CA GLN A 652 30.57 -30.49 20.73
C GLN A 652 30.83 -30.92 19.28
N VAL A 653 30.89 -29.97 18.36
CA VAL A 653 31.14 -30.25 16.94
C VAL A 653 32.53 -30.86 16.73
N VAL A 654 33.57 -30.39 17.43
CA VAL A 654 34.92 -30.98 17.34
C VAL A 654 34.91 -32.44 17.79
N ASN A 655 34.22 -32.76 18.89
CA ASN A 655 34.07 -34.13 19.40
C ASN A 655 33.31 -35.03 18.42
N GLU A 656 32.16 -34.58 17.91
CA GLU A 656 31.35 -35.31 16.93
C GLU A 656 32.10 -35.57 15.63
N SER A 657 32.99 -34.65 15.26
CA SER A 657 33.80 -34.72 14.04
C SER A 657 35.11 -35.51 14.22
N GLN A 658 35.38 -36.03 15.41
CA GLN A 658 36.61 -36.74 15.75
C GLN A 658 37.89 -35.94 15.43
N GLY A 659 37.82 -34.60 15.46
CA GLY A 659 38.94 -33.72 15.11
C GLY A 659 39.29 -33.64 13.61
N ALA A 660 38.41 -34.08 12.70
CA ALA A 660 38.59 -33.92 11.25
C ALA A 660 38.05 -32.56 10.76
N ILE A 661 38.88 -31.74 10.12
CA ILE A 661 38.55 -30.34 9.79
C ILE A 661 37.38 -30.23 8.79
N GLU A 662 37.34 -31.09 7.77
CA GLU A 662 36.26 -31.07 6.78
C GLU A 662 34.90 -31.43 7.41
N GLN A 663 34.91 -32.38 8.34
CA GLN A 663 33.72 -32.81 9.06
C GLN A 663 33.25 -31.74 10.05
N ILE A 664 34.18 -31.03 10.71
CA ILE A 664 33.86 -29.87 11.56
C ILE A 664 33.09 -28.82 10.77
N VAL A 665 33.57 -28.46 9.58
CA VAL A 665 32.91 -27.45 8.74
C VAL A 665 31.51 -27.91 8.30
N GLN A 666 31.35 -29.17 7.88
CA GLN A 666 30.06 -29.72 7.50
C GLN A 666 29.08 -29.77 8.68
N ASN A 667 29.55 -30.19 9.85
CA ASN A 667 28.74 -30.27 11.05
C ASN A 667 28.33 -28.86 11.53
N LEU A 668 29.21 -27.85 11.45
CA LEU A 668 28.84 -26.45 11.71
C LEU A 668 27.74 -25.96 10.76
N GLN A 669 27.85 -26.25 9.46
CA GLN A 669 26.81 -25.90 8.47
C GLN A 669 25.47 -26.60 8.74
N SER A 670 25.49 -27.78 9.35
CA SER A 670 24.27 -28.48 9.78
C SER A 670 23.60 -27.83 11.00
N VAL A 671 24.38 -27.13 11.83
CA VAL A 671 23.87 -26.37 12.98
C VAL A 671 23.24 -25.05 12.55
N GLY A 672 23.85 -24.34 11.59
CA GLY A 672 23.33 -23.06 11.09
C GLY A 672 24.16 -22.47 9.95
N SER A 673 23.70 -21.34 9.41
CA SER A 673 24.43 -20.61 8.36
C SER A 673 25.42 -19.59 8.94
N PHE A 674 26.61 -19.48 8.35
CA PHE A 674 27.65 -18.56 8.81
C PHE A 674 27.24 -17.09 8.65
N SER A 675 27.32 -16.31 9.73
CA SER A 675 27.08 -14.86 9.72
C SER A 675 28.33 -14.05 9.38
N ASP A 676 29.51 -14.63 9.55
CA ASP A 676 30.81 -13.98 9.32
C ASP A 676 31.78 -14.80 8.46
N ASP A 677 32.96 -14.23 8.23
CA ASP A 677 34.12 -14.93 7.69
C ASP A 677 34.50 -16.10 8.64
N LEU A 678 34.93 -17.23 8.08
CA LEU A 678 35.29 -18.43 8.85
C LEU A 678 36.72 -18.85 8.53
N THR A 679 37.54 -18.96 9.56
CA THR A 679 38.84 -19.63 9.51
C THR A 679 38.98 -20.67 10.60
N ILE A 680 39.61 -21.80 10.25
CA ILE A 680 39.96 -22.85 11.20
C ILE A 680 41.37 -23.33 10.86
N LEU A 681 42.27 -23.26 11.83
CA LEU A 681 43.60 -23.84 11.81
C LEU A 681 43.61 -25.05 12.74
N ARG A 682 43.99 -26.21 12.20
CA ARG A 682 44.23 -27.46 12.93
C ARG A 682 45.73 -27.71 12.98
N LEU A 683 46.28 -27.81 14.18
CA LEU A 683 47.68 -28.08 14.46
C LEU A 683 47.79 -29.38 15.26
N GLU A 684 48.41 -30.40 14.68
CA GLU A 684 48.66 -31.68 15.33
C GLU A 684 50.15 -31.87 15.61
N TRP A 685 50.51 -32.23 16.84
CA TRP A 685 51.92 -32.52 17.18
C TRP A 685 52.17 -34.03 17.22
N MET A 686 53.05 -34.51 16.34
CA MET A 686 53.38 -35.93 16.16
C MET A 686 54.66 -36.36 16.89
N GLY A 687 55.34 -35.42 17.55
CA GLY A 687 56.59 -35.67 18.27
C GLY A 687 56.42 -36.52 19.53
N THR A 688 57.54 -36.83 20.18
CA THR A 688 57.56 -37.57 21.45
C THR A 688 58.33 -36.76 22.48
N ALA A 689 57.63 -36.28 23.52
CA ALA A 689 58.25 -35.44 24.54
C ALA A 689 59.08 -36.31 25.48
N LYS A 690 60.30 -35.88 25.78
CA LYS A 690 61.06 -36.42 26.92
C LYS A 690 60.47 -35.83 28.21
N ARG A 691 59.51 -36.52 28.83
CA ARG A 691 58.98 -36.13 30.14
C ARG A 691 59.69 -36.88 31.26
N VAL A 692 59.87 -36.18 32.37
CA VAL A 692 60.00 -36.80 33.69
C VAL A 692 58.61 -37.30 34.07
N GLY A 693 58.45 -38.59 34.36
CA GLY A 693 57.20 -39.11 34.90
C GLY A 693 56.79 -38.35 36.16
N ASN A 694 55.49 -38.32 36.48
CA ASN A 694 54.97 -37.84 37.77
C ASN A 694 55.37 -38.78 38.93
N ILE A 695 56.63 -39.17 38.99
CA ILE A 695 57.20 -39.86 40.13
C ILE A 695 57.49 -38.77 41.15
N SER A 696 56.53 -38.54 42.05
CA SER A 696 56.84 -37.85 43.28
C SER A 696 57.94 -38.64 43.98
N LEU A 697 58.95 -37.96 44.53
CA LEU A 697 59.92 -38.59 45.43
C LEU A 697 59.24 -39.34 46.61
N SER A 698 57.96 -39.06 46.86
CA SER A 698 57.13 -39.75 47.86
C SER A 698 56.37 -41.00 47.37
N SER A 699 56.42 -41.34 46.07
CA SER A 699 55.65 -42.45 45.47
C SER A 699 56.53 -43.61 44.98
N ILE A 700 57.83 -43.57 45.26
CA ILE A 700 58.78 -44.65 44.92
C ILE A 700 58.83 -45.62 46.09
N ASP A 701 58.76 -46.91 45.80
CA ASP A 701 58.78 -48.00 46.77
C ASP A 701 59.99 -47.89 47.73
N SER A 702 59.77 -48.14 49.02
CA SER A 702 60.76 -47.99 50.10
C SER A 702 61.99 -48.91 50.00
N ASP A 703 62.03 -49.77 48.98
CA ASP A 703 63.08 -50.76 48.74
C ASP A 703 64.33 -50.19 48.05
N HIS A 704 64.30 -48.96 47.55
CA HIS A 704 65.53 -48.27 47.14
C HIS A 704 66.22 -47.63 48.36
N PHE A 705 67.19 -48.34 48.94
CA PHE A 705 68.09 -47.88 50.03
C PHE A 705 68.58 -46.42 49.86
N VAL A 706 68.81 -45.98 48.61
CA VAL A 706 69.27 -44.65 48.21
C VAL A 706 68.32 -43.52 48.64
N TYR A 707 67.00 -43.71 48.68
CA TYR A 707 66.05 -42.62 49.01
C TYR A 707 65.80 -42.42 50.50
N SER A 708 65.86 -43.50 51.29
CA SER A 708 65.72 -43.39 52.75
C SER A 708 66.82 -42.51 53.36
N GLU A 709 68.05 -42.61 52.81
CA GLU A 709 69.19 -41.76 53.18
C GLU A 709 68.94 -40.29 52.81
N LEU A 710 68.37 -40.02 51.63
CA LEU A 710 68.08 -38.66 51.17
C LEU A 710 66.97 -38.01 52.01
N GLN A 711 65.88 -38.72 52.28
CA GLN A 711 64.74 -38.21 53.04
C GLN A 711 65.13 -37.94 54.51
N GLY A 712 65.89 -38.84 55.14
CA GLY A 712 66.39 -38.61 56.50
C GLY A 712 67.32 -37.39 56.62
N VAL A 713 68.11 -37.10 55.58
CA VAL A 713 69.01 -35.93 55.56
C VAL A 713 68.28 -34.64 55.15
N LEU A 714 67.20 -34.72 54.38
CA LEU A 714 66.33 -33.57 54.12
C LEU A 714 65.54 -33.17 55.38
N GLU A 715 65.06 -34.15 56.15
CA GLU A 715 64.32 -33.94 57.40
C GLU A 715 65.22 -33.43 58.55
N SER A 716 66.53 -33.75 58.53
CA SER A 716 67.49 -33.25 59.53
C SER A 716 67.80 -31.75 59.41
N GLY A 717 67.45 -31.12 58.28
CA GLY A 717 67.66 -29.70 58.01
C GLY A 717 69.13 -29.29 57.77
N ASN A 718 70.07 -30.24 57.70
CA ASN A 718 71.48 -29.96 57.51
C ASN A 718 71.86 -29.82 56.02
N ALA A 719 71.76 -28.61 55.48
CA ALA A 719 71.97 -28.32 54.06
C ALA A 719 73.33 -28.80 53.49
N GLU A 720 74.42 -28.77 54.26
CA GLU A 720 75.76 -29.20 53.78
C GLU A 720 75.84 -30.72 53.62
N GLU A 721 75.22 -31.45 54.54
CA GLU A 721 75.11 -32.91 54.48
C GLU A 721 74.20 -33.33 53.33
N THR A 722 73.04 -32.67 53.18
CA THR A 722 72.13 -32.90 52.05
C THR A 722 72.83 -32.72 50.70
N TYR A 723 73.61 -31.64 50.55
CA TYR A 723 74.34 -31.37 49.30
C TYR A 723 75.34 -32.48 48.96
N ARG A 724 76.13 -32.94 49.95
CA ARG A 724 77.14 -34.01 49.74
C ARG A 724 76.49 -35.35 49.42
N THR A 725 75.37 -35.65 50.08
CA THR A 725 74.59 -36.87 49.81
C THR A 725 74.03 -36.85 48.39
N ILE A 726 73.44 -35.73 47.95
CA ILE A 726 72.96 -35.58 46.57
C ILE A 726 74.10 -35.69 45.55
N GLU A 727 75.26 -35.05 45.77
CA GLU A 727 76.40 -35.18 44.86
C GLU A 727 76.92 -36.61 44.75
N ARG A 728 77.00 -37.33 45.87
CA ARG A 728 77.41 -38.74 45.88
C ARG A 728 76.44 -39.59 45.06
N MET A 729 75.14 -39.35 45.21
CA MET A 729 74.10 -40.07 44.46
C MET A 729 74.20 -39.79 42.96
N LEU A 730 74.35 -38.52 42.56
CA LEU A 730 74.43 -38.13 41.14
C LEU A 730 75.63 -38.71 40.38
N VAL A 731 76.68 -39.18 41.06
CA VAL A 731 77.83 -39.88 40.45
C VAL A 731 77.46 -41.29 39.97
N SER A 732 76.37 -41.88 40.47
CA SER A 732 75.93 -43.21 40.04
C SER A 732 75.41 -43.20 38.59
N GLU A 733 76.04 -43.99 37.73
CA GLU A 733 75.62 -44.15 36.33
C GLU A 733 74.29 -44.90 36.19
N SER A 734 73.87 -45.68 37.21
CA SER A 734 72.67 -46.53 37.19
C SER A 734 71.37 -45.82 37.60
N LEU A 735 71.38 -44.49 37.74
CA LEU A 735 70.19 -43.72 38.09
C LEU A 735 69.25 -43.57 36.90
N GLU A 736 67.96 -43.84 37.13
CA GLU A 736 66.89 -43.46 36.20
C GLU A 736 66.90 -41.95 35.95
N ASP A 737 66.58 -41.54 34.73
CA ASP A 737 66.66 -40.14 34.32
C ASP A 737 65.70 -39.24 35.13
N ASP A 738 64.50 -39.72 35.45
CA ASP A 738 63.50 -39.00 36.23
C ASP A 738 63.99 -38.66 37.64
N VAL A 739 64.65 -39.64 38.25
CA VAL A 739 65.26 -39.54 39.57
C VAL A 739 66.39 -38.53 39.55
N ARG A 740 67.28 -38.66 38.55
CA ARG A 740 68.42 -37.77 38.37
C ARG A 740 67.96 -36.32 38.24
N ILE A 741 66.89 -36.07 37.48
CA ILE A 741 66.34 -34.72 37.28
C ILE A 741 65.75 -34.15 38.58
N ASN A 742 65.02 -34.95 39.36
CA ASN A 742 64.50 -34.53 40.67
C ASN A 742 65.62 -34.28 41.69
N LEU A 743 66.65 -35.12 41.72
CA LEU A 743 67.85 -34.90 42.56
C LEU A 743 68.58 -33.61 42.19
N LEU A 744 68.71 -33.31 40.90
CA LEU A 744 69.28 -32.04 40.42
C LEU A 744 68.43 -30.82 40.82
N ARG A 745 67.09 -30.95 40.83
CA ARG A 745 66.17 -29.90 41.32
C ARG A 745 66.37 -29.63 42.81
N GLU A 746 66.51 -30.67 43.63
CA GLU A 746 66.83 -30.50 45.06
C GLU A 746 68.25 -29.99 45.27
N LYS A 747 69.24 -30.47 44.49
CA LYS A 747 70.62 -29.94 44.48
C LYS A 747 70.59 -28.43 44.25
N ALA A 748 69.81 -27.95 43.28
CA ALA A 748 69.69 -26.53 42.98
C ALA A 748 69.15 -25.72 44.18
N LYS A 749 68.08 -26.19 44.82
CA LYS A 749 67.49 -25.53 46.00
C LYS A 749 68.49 -25.45 47.16
N ILE A 750 69.15 -26.56 47.48
CA ILE A 750 70.16 -26.62 48.55
C ILE A 750 71.38 -25.74 48.21
N SER A 751 71.81 -25.74 46.94
CA SER A 751 72.91 -24.88 46.46
C SER A 751 72.60 -23.40 46.65
N LEU A 752 71.36 -22.99 46.39
CA LEU A 752 70.89 -21.62 46.63
C LEU A 752 70.93 -21.25 48.12
N LEU A 753 70.53 -22.17 49.01
CA LEU A 753 70.58 -21.98 50.46
C LEU A 753 72.03 -21.86 50.97
N LEU A 754 72.92 -22.71 50.47
CA LEU A 754 74.36 -22.70 50.79
C LEU A 754 75.14 -21.56 50.10
N LYS A 755 74.47 -20.71 49.30
CA LYS A 755 75.08 -19.62 48.51
C LYS A 755 76.11 -20.11 47.48
N ARG A 756 76.03 -21.37 47.05
CA ARG A 756 76.84 -21.98 45.98
C ARG A 756 76.20 -21.70 44.62
N TYR A 757 76.25 -20.45 44.19
CA TYR A 757 75.47 -19.99 43.03
C TYR A 757 75.88 -20.62 41.70
N ASP A 758 77.16 -20.92 41.47
CA ASP A 758 77.61 -21.54 40.21
C ASP A 758 77.07 -22.98 40.08
N SER A 759 77.13 -23.78 41.16
CA SER A 759 76.52 -25.12 41.20
C SER A 759 75.00 -25.08 41.06
N ALA A 760 74.35 -24.05 41.63
CA ALA A 760 72.92 -23.82 41.43
C ALA A 760 72.60 -23.53 39.95
N VAL A 761 73.40 -22.70 39.26
CA VAL A 761 73.21 -22.40 37.83
C VAL A 761 73.34 -23.65 36.99
N GLU A 762 74.40 -24.45 37.18
CA GLU A 762 74.64 -25.69 36.43
C GLU A 762 73.48 -26.69 36.60
N SER A 763 73.02 -26.86 37.85
CA SER A 763 71.90 -27.75 38.17
C SER A 763 70.58 -27.23 37.57
N LEU A 764 70.32 -25.92 37.60
CA LEU A 764 69.09 -25.33 37.05
C LEU A 764 69.08 -25.32 35.52
N GLU A 765 70.20 -25.08 34.84
CA GLU A 765 70.29 -25.12 33.38
C GLU A 765 70.07 -26.53 32.84
N SER A 766 70.61 -27.56 33.51
CA SER A 766 70.44 -28.95 33.09
C SER A 766 69.01 -29.46 33.23
N ILE A 767 68.25 -28.99 34.22
CA ILE A 767 66.85 -29.41 34.42
C ILE A 767 65.82 -28.53 33.71
N PHE A 768 66.17 -27.31 33.29
CA PHE A 768 65.23 -26.37 32.66
C PHE A 768 64.45 -26.96 31.47
N PRO A 769 65.06 -27.78 30.57
CA PRO A 769 64.33 -28.41 29.47
C PRO A 769 63.18 -29.34 29.89
N TYR A 770 63.15 -29.81 31.14
CA TYR A 770 62.13 -30.70 31.68
C TYR A 770 61.05 -29.96 32.47
N PHE A 771 61.35 -28.76 32.99
CA PHE A 771 60.44 -27.92 33.77
C PHE A 771 60.11 -26.63 33.02
N VAL A 772 59.82 -26.74 31.72
CA VAL A 772 59.66 -25.58 30.83
C VAL A 772 58.48 -24.69 31.23
N THR A 773 57.47 -25.20 31.94
CA THR A 773 56.31 -24.42 32.43
C THR A 773 56.49 -23.87 33.85
N ASP A 774 57.52 -24.29 34.60
CA ASP A 774 57.71 -23.90 36.00
C ASP A 774 58.37 -22.52 36.12
N ASN A 775 57.56 -21.53 36.50
CA ASN A 775 57.99 -20.16 36.72
C ASN A 775 58.97 -20.00 37.90
N GLU A 776 58.91 -20.88 38.91
CA GLU A 776 59.82 -20.81 40.05
C GLU A 776 61.24 -21.23 39.66
N VAL A 777 61.39 -22.21 38.75
CA VAL A 777 62.69 -22.61 38.19
C VAL A 777 63.33 -21.43 37.45
N LEU A 778 62.56 -20.68 36.65
CA LEU A 778 63.05 -19.47 35.99
C LEU A 778 63.47 -18.38 36.98
N LEU A 779 62.68 -18.16 38.04
CA LEU A 779 63.02 -17.18 39.08
C LEU A 779 64.32 -17.56 39.79
N GLN A 780 64.46 -18.83 40.17
CA GLN A 780 65.64 -19.37 40.82
C GLN A 780 66.87 -19.25 39.92
N LEU A 781 66.74 -19.56 38.63
CA LEU A 781 67.82 -19.45 37.65
C LEU A 781 68.25 -17.99 37.44
N SER A 782 67.30 -17.07 37.28
CA SER A 782 67.59 -15.64 37.17
C SER A 782 68.27 -15.09 38.43
N TYR A 783 67.80 -15.52 39.61
CA TYR A 783 68.39 -15.13 40.89
C TYR A 783 69.81 -15.69 41.06
N ALA A 784 70.03 -16.98 40.74
CA ALA A 784 71.34 -17.62 40.77
C ALA A 784 72.33 -16.88 39.86
N TYR A 785 71.92 -16.56 38.63
CA TYR A 785 72.73 -15.81 37.68
C TYR A 785 73.10 -14.41 38.14
N ARG A 786 72.15 -13.70 38.79
CA ARG A 786 72.44 -12.39 39.38
C ARG A 786 73.53 -12.51 40.45
N LYS A 787 73.46 -13.55 41.29
CA LYS A 787 74.39 -13.77 42.40
C LYS A 787 75.76 -14.32 41.96
N SER A 788 75.83 -15.09 40.86
CA SER A 788 77.08 -15.49 40.19
C SER A 788 77.69 -14.41 39.30
N ARG A 789 77.16 -13.17 39.35
CA ARG A 789 77.61 -11.98 38.59
C ARG A 789 77.42 -12.05 37.07
N ASN A 790 76.68 -13.03 36.54
CA ASN A 790 76.29 -13.05 35.13
C ASN A 790 74.98 -12.27 34.92
N ILE A 791 75.06 -10.95 35.02
CA ILE A 791 73.89 -10.06 35.00
C ILE A 791 73.14 -10.13 33.67
N ARG A 792 73.83 -10.31 32.54
CA ARG A 792 73.19 -10.39 31.22
C ARG A 792 72.22 -11.57 31.13
N LYS A 793 72.67 -12.78 31.52
CA LYS A 793 71.78 -13.96 31.56
C LYS A 793 70.68 -13.80 32.62
N ALA A 794 70.98 -13.19 33.77
CA ALA A 794 69.98 -12.92 34.81
C ALA A 794 68.81 -12.06 34.29
N VAL A 795 69.12 -10.99 33.55
CA VAL A 795 68.11 -10.12 32.92
C VAL A 795 67.31 -10.89 31.87
N ASP A 796 67.97 -11.66 31.01
CA ASP A 796 67.28 -12.43 29.96
C ASP A 796 66.26 -13.41 30.55
N ILE A 797 66.67 -14.25 31.51
CA ILE A 797 65.77 -15.20 32.19
C ILE A 797 64.66 -14.48 32.98
N GLY A 798 64.99 -13.37 33.64
CA GLY A 798 64.00 -12.58 34.37
C GLY A 798 62.95 -11.97 33.44
N GLU A 799 63.35 -11.49 32.26
CA GLU A 799 62.43 -10.96 31.24
C GLU A 799 61.56 -12.06 30.61
N ARG A 800 62.09 -13.30 30.44
CA ARG A 800 61.28 -14.47 30.06
C ARG A 800 60.17 -14.72 31.07
N LEU A 801 60.51 -14.76 32.35
CA LEU A 801 59.53 -14.93 33.43
C LEU A 801 58.52 -13.76 33.44
N ARG A 802 58.95 -12.53 33.22
CA ARG A 802 58.04 -11.36 33.13
C ARG A 802 57.12 -11.40 31.91
N ALA A 803 57.50 -12.10 30.84
CA ALA A 803 56.63 -12.32 29.69
C ALA A 803 55.55 -13.37 30.00
N ARG A 804 55.86 -14.38 30.82
CA ARG A 804 54.91 -15.45 31.22
C ARG A 804 53.98 -15.06 32.37
N ASP A 805 54.51 -14.34 33.35
CA ASP A 805 53.78 -13.80 34.49
C ASP A 805 54.23 -12.36 34.75
N PRO A 806 53.56 -11.37 34.12
CA PRO A 806 53.85 -9.96 34.30
C PRO A 806 53.61 -9.45 35.73
N LYS A 807 52.81 -10.18 36.54
CA LYS A 807 52.43 -9.78 37.90
C LYS A 807 53.31 -10.42 38.97
N HIS A 808 54.30 -11.23 38.58
CA HIS A 808 55.20 -11.95 39.50
C HIS A 808 56.09 -11.03 40.36
N ILE A 809 55.64 -10.70 41.56
CA ILE A 809 56.28 -9.74 42.49
C ILE A 809 57.78 -10.03 42.71
N ARG A 810 58.14 -11.27 43.07
CA ARG A 810 59.55 -11.66 43.35
C ARG A 810 60.48 -11.46 42.14
N ASN A 811 59.97 -11.71 40.93
CA ASN A 811 60.74 -11.52 39.70
C ASN A 811 60.92 -10.03 39.37
N LEU A 812 59.87 -9.22 39.53
CA LEU A 812 59.97 -7.77 39.33
C LEU A 812 61.03 -7.15 40.25
N ILE A 813 61.07 -7.57 41.52
CA ILE A 813 62.12 -7.15 42.45
C ILE A 813 63.51 -7.59 41.98
N ASN A 814 63.66 -8.85 41.57
CA ASN A 814 64.92 -9.37 41.05
C ASN A 814 65.39 -8.60 39.80
N LEU A 815 64.48 -8.30 38.87
CA LEU A 815 64.75 -7.54 37.65
C LEU A 815 65.15 -6.09 37.90
N ILE A 816 64.50 -5.39 38.84
CA ILE A 816 64.89 -4.03 39.24
C ILE A 816 66.36 -4.02 39.67
N GLU A 817 66.75 -4.97 40.52
CA GLU A 817 68.12 -5.12 40.98
C GLU A 817 69.09 -5.51 39.84
N CYS A 818 68.70 -6.42 38.94
CA CYS A 818 69.51 -6.75 37.77
C CYS A 818 69.77 -5.52 36.89
N TYR A 819 68.75 -4.70 36.60
CA TYR A 819 68.90 -3.50 35.79
C TYR A 819 69.71 -2.40 36.49
N ARG A 820 69.61 -2.28 37.83
CA ARG A 820 70.53 -1.43 38.60
C ARG A 820 71.98 -1.85 38.43
N LEU A 821 72.27 -3.15 38.57
CA LEU A 821 73.63 -3.69 38.38
C LEU A 821 74.12 -3.53 36.93
N GLN A 822 73.21 -3.51 35.96
CA GLN A 822 73.49 -3.22 34.54
C GLN A 822 73.62 -1.72 34.23
N LYS A 823 73.40 -0.83 35.21
CA LYS A 823 73.36 0.64 35.06
C LYS A 823 72.28 1.15 34.10
N ASN A 824 71.17 0.42 33.95
CA ASN A 824 70.00 0.86 33.17
C ASN A 824 68.91 1.37 34.12
N GLU A 825 69.10 2.59 34.63
CA GLU A 825 68.19 3.18 35.61
C GLU A 825 66.78 3.43 35.06
N GLU A 826 66.67 3.83 33.80
CA GLU A 826 65.39 4.13 33.17
C GLU A 826 64.48 2.90 33.19
N ARG A 827 65.03 1.74 32.79
CA ARG A 827 64.27 0.49 32.78
C ARG A 827 63.93 0.03 34.20
N ALA A 828 64.86 0.16 35.13
CA ALA A 828 64.64 -0.18 36.53
C ALA A 828 63.50 0.66 37.15
N ARG A 829 63.46 1.97 36.88
CA ARG A 829 62.36 2.87 37.32
C ARG A 829 61.02 2.49 36.69
N LYS A 830 61.00 2.12 35.41
CA LYS A 830 59.77 1.67 34.72
C LYS A 830 59.18 0.42 35.39
N ILE A 831 60.03 -0.56 35.72
CA ILE A 831 59.61 -1.79 36.41
C ILE A 831 59.19 -1.49 37.86
N LEU A 832 59.92 -0.60 38.56
CA LEU A 832 59.56 -0.16 39.91
C LEU A 832 58.18 0.52 39.95
N LYS A 833 57.85 1.37 38.97
CA LYS A 833 56.53 1.99 38.85
C LYS A 833 55.43 0.93 38.71
N ARG A 834 55.67 -0.11 37.91
CA ARG A 834 54.75 -1.23 37.74
C ARG A 834 54.61 -2.09 39.00
N LEU A 835 55.71 -2.35 39.71
CA LEU A 835 55.67 -3.04 41.00
C LEU A 835 54.79 -2.28 42.00
N GLY A 836 54.90 -0.94 42.03
CA GLY A 836 54.07 -0.09 42.88
C GLY A 836 52.57 -0.09 42.54
N SER A 837 52.20 -0.30 41.27
CA SER A 837 50.77 -0.42 40.90
C SER A 837 50.17 -1.79 41.26
N ILE A 838 51.00 -2.82 41.41
CA ILE A 838 50.56 -4.19 41.73
C ILE A 838 50.58 -4.45 43.24
N ALA A 839 51.65 -4.04 43.93
CA ALA A 839 51.88 -4.34 45.34
C ALA A 839 52.46 -3.14 46.09
N PRO A 840 51.66 -2.07 46.31
CA PRO A 840 52.13 -0.81 46.90
C PRO A 840 52.62 -0.95 48.36
N GLU A 841 52.10 -1.93 49.10
CA GLU A 841 52.42 -2.19 50.51
C GLU A 841 53.62 -3.14 50.71
N ASN A 842 54.22 -3.66 49.63
CA ASN A 842 55.29 -4.64 49.75
C ASN A 842 56.55 -4.01 50.38
N LEU A 843 57.05 -4.61 51.47
CA LEU A 843 58.24 -4.15 52.21
C LEU A 843 59.49 -3.96 51.34
N GLN A 844 59.72 -4.82 50.33
CA GLN A 844 60.86 -4.66 49.43
C GLN A 844 60.64 -3.57 48.38
N TYR A 845 59.39 -3.35 47.93
CA TYR A 845 59.06 -2.22 47.06
C TYR A 845 59.33 -0.88 47.77
N LEU A 846 58.90 -0.73 49.03
CA LEU A 846 59.12 0.51 49.80
C LEU A 846 60.61 0.82 49.95
N LYS A 847 61.43 -0.19 50.30
CA LYS A 847 62.89 -0.05 50.37
C LYS A 847 63.53 0.34 49.03
N LEU A 848 63.07 -0.27 47.93
CA LEU A 848 63.56 0.08 46.60
C LEU A 848 63.17 1.50 46.22
N LYS A 849 61.92 1.90 46.51
CA LYS A 849 61.41 3.25 46.24
C LYS A 849 62.26 4.33 46.91
N GLU A 850 62.62 4.14 48.18
CA GLU A 850 63.54 5.04 48.90
C GLU A 850 64.94 5.09 48.29
N SER A 851 65.42 3.99 47.69
CA SER A 851 66.74 3.94 47.04
C SER A 851 66.79 4.54 45.63
N PHE A 852 65.63 4.84 45.02
CA PHE A 852 65.50 5.43 43.68
C PHE A 852 64.98 6.88 43.71
N GLY A 853 64.39 7.32 44.82
CA GLY A 853 64.09 8.72 45.11
C GLY A 853 65.33 9.43 45.62
#